data_AF-A0A7V3EMV0-F1
#
_entry.id   AF-A0A7V3EMV0-F1
#
_cell.length_a   1.000
_cell.length_b   1.000
_cell.length_c   1.000
_cell.angle_alpha   90.00
_cell.angle_beta   90.00
_cell.angle_gamma   90.00
#
_symmetry.space_group_name_H-M   'P 1'
#
loop_
_entity.id
_entity.type
_entity.pdbx_description
1 polymer ?
#
loop_
_entity_poly.entity_id
_entity_poly.type
_entity_poly.pdbx_seq_one_letter_code
_entity_poly.pdbx_strand_id
1 'polypeptide(L)'
;MRVSRSPSSWRSGRSTTRGLPPAETCAFCHLPSGKSEHFSAVFLPCRQLFPSRSKGSAKETRCWNRDSVRTTREHRCRGSRGNGVPTLLSGRDCKRLWGMEWPMQQTLHRFLAVVLLAGAAVLIWGFSTRWRGCSAPSTRTMEKAMRTVMDLRSEMSALSDLDGDSVRMLENRLALLEQFLEPAVQERHRLGERVSAELAGLREDLERHRQGQGLFRRNRSTLLAYRSELDDTFQPFEVFLPKTHDGRAPRALVVLLHGFGGFGPLQCSAREIGEAIVMAPQGRGAMDYMFVAEDDVLRAIDETCRLFPVDRDRIYLAGASMGGTGCFHLASRFPDRFAGIAAGCGNTDVQVWRDRWLWRVPADSPQAAVREFLRDDTGSATYAANLWNVPVVALHGEEDPVNHRAHADRMRAALEELKHPRFRVILLPLVQHGFSIDYAKALESFERVARPSRVRYATSWLRYSGSAWLHIEGFRRRLCRASVDGVADPATGDVKVATANVSRLRIDPRELPASNAPVRLTLDGQAVPFDPPVRGDGPRVYTRGEDGRWAPAALEDSSAFPPAKNARVEGPLEHVFMSRFLLVAPDGSGPNAEAARRAVKDLAQWWQARYVFPCRTARVEDVTGEELQRSNLVLFGRPEDHSLLARIVPSLPVGFLPDGFVLGGVAYRGPNVGLKLCHPNPLAPQRYVAVLSGSTPESYFEMHLRLGNWFDWICFDYRQHFDFAVFDDLTTGRHPESMAAWGFFGERWELRPDLLFEGVPAYRQGRLPRKLPALEWERLRAAGGELPATIHLDDLQPLKADFAKEYLERNRTLEGTALVLGGERFERGLCARFPCTFTFPCEGYARLTAKAGIEWDGVSELSGDRAAGEEATVRVLLDDREVFRAEERTYRDPPLAIDIDLTGARRVTLAVSGGRVWLNGSFIWADAKMAR
;
A
#
# COMPACT_ATOMS: atom_id res chain seq x y z
N MET A 1 3.88 63.09 15.17
CA MET A 1 3.56 64.30 15.97
C MET A 1 2.08 64.61 15.71
N ARG A 2 1.22 65.03 16.64
CA ARG A 2 1.30 65.38 18.09
C ARG A 2 0.75 64.20 18.95
N VAL A 3 1.38 63.76 20.05
CA VAL A 3 1.31 64.24 21.46
C VAL A 3 -0.08 64.03 22.11
N SER A 4 -0.29 63.44 23.31
CA SER A 4 0.52 62.58 24.21
C SER A 4 -0.29 62.15 25.47
N ARG A 5 0.26 61.19 26.26
CA ARG A 5 0.05 60.90 27.72
C ARG A 5 -0.96 59.82 28.16
N SER A 6 -0.44 59.02 29.10
CA SER A 6 -1.08 58.12 30.09
C SER A 6 -1.20 58.89 31.45
N PRO A 7 -1.42 58.32 32.67
CA PRO A 7 -1.51 56.91 33.09
C PRO A 7 -2.63 56.54 34.10
N SER A 8 -2.85 55.22 34.26
CA SER A 8 -3.44 54.61 35.48
C SER A 8 -2.88 53.19 35.70
N SER A 9 -3.28 52.51 36.78
CA SER A 9 -2.31 51.75 37.59
C SER A 9 -2.82 50.45 38.22
N TRP A 10 -2.03 49.38 38.05
CA TRP A 10 -1.73 48.31 39.02
C TRP A 10 -2.84 47.64 39.88
N ARG A 11 -3.23 46.43 39.41
CA ARG A 11 -3.36 45.14 40.14
C ARG A 11 -4.44 44.90 41.22
N SER A 12 -4.85 43.61 41.23
CA SER A 12 -5.68 42.88 42.21
C SER A 12 -7.20 43.18 42.18
N GLY A 13 -8.09 42.19 42.28
CA GLY A 13 -7.86 40.73 42.22
C GLY A 13 -9.15 39.90 42.38
N ARG A 14 -9.08 38.60 42.04
CA ARG A 14 -10.14 37.57 42.14
C ARG A 14 -11.41 37.79 41.30
N SER A 15 -11.65 36.91 40.33
CA SER A 15 -12.99 36.59 39.82
C SER A 15 -13.44 35.23 40.35
N THR A 16 -14.75 35.05 40.55
CA THR A 16 -15.37 33.82 41.05
C THR A 16 -16.01 33.00 39.93
N THR A 17 -16.23 31.71 40.20
CA THR A 17 -16.68 30.70 39.24
C THR A 17 -18.17 30.75 38.90
N ARG A 18 -18.49 30.83 37.60
CA ARG A 18 -19.62 30.19 36.88
C ARG A 18 -19.20 30.09 35.40
N GLY A 19 -19.44 29.03 34.65
CA GLY A 19 -19.94 27.68 34.96
C GLY A 19 -20.13 26.94 33.63
N LEU A 20 -19.30 25.95 33.33
CA LEU A 20 -19.29 25.26 32.03
C LEU A 20 -20.28 24.07 32.00
N PRO A 21 -20.94 23.80 30.85
CA PRO A 21 -21.71 22.58 30.67
C PRO A 21 -20.78 21.34 30.60
N PRO A 22 -21.26 20.14 30.97
CA PRO A 22 -20.43 18.95 31.03
C PRO A 22 -20.07 18.42 29.63
N ALA A 23 -18.85 17.90 29.49
CA ALA A 23 -18.48 17.08 28.35
C ALA A 23 -18.99 15.65 28.57
N GLU A 24 -19.83 15.14 27.67
CA GLU A 24 -20.26 13.74 27.70
C GLU A 24 -19.10 12.83 27.30
N THR A 25 -18.67 11.97 28.23
CA THR A 25 -17.61 10.99 28.00
C THR A 25 -18.11 9.87 27.10
N CYS A 26 -17.65 9.83 25.85
CA CYS A 26 -17.93 8.74 24.93
C CYS A 26 -17.27 7.44 25.42
N ALA A 27 -18.07 6.52 25.95
CA ALA A 27 -17.58 5.37 26.72
C ALA A 27 -17.39 4.11 25.85
N PHE A 28 -16.25 4.01 25.17
CA PHE A 28 -15.59 2.76 24.79
C PHE A 28 -14.06 2.98 24.73
N CYS A 29 -13.27 1.90 24.87
CA CYS A 29 -11.79 1.89 24.95
C CYS A 29 -11.13 2.24 26.32
N HIS A 30 -11.38 1.42 27.36
CA HIS A 30 -10.39 1.19 28.41
C HIS A 30 -10.30 -0.31 28.79
N LEU A 31 -9.15 -0.92 28.48
CA LEU A 31 -8.74 -2.23 29.01
C LEU A 31 -7.69 -1.99 30.13
N PRO A 32 -8.01 -2.21 31.41
CA PRO A 32 -7.02 -2.10 32.48
C PRO A 32 -6.12 -3.35 32.53
N SER A 33 -4.82 -3.14 32.69
CA SER A 33 -3.87 -4.22 32.98
C SER A 33 -3.99 -4.65 34.44
N GLY A 34 -4.08 -5.96 34.68
CA GLY A 34 -4.25 -6.55 36.01
C GLY A 34 -3.54 -7.90 36.12
N LYS A 35 -2.99 -8.20 37.30
CA LYS A 35 -2.24 -9.44 37.55
C LYS A 35 -3.16 -10.59 37.99
N SER A 36 -2.62 -11.79 37.85
CA SER A 36 -3.17 -13.10 38.23
C SER A 36 -3.85 -13.16 39.61
N GLU A 37 -4.95 -13.92 39.69
CA GLU A 37 -5.17 -14.85 40.81
C GLU A 37 -6.04 -16.05 40.39
N HIS A 38 -6.05 -17.12 41.20
CA HIS A 38 -6.74 -18.38 40.90
C HIS A 38 -8.20 -18.37 41.34
N PHE A 39 -9.11 -18.99 40.57
CA PHE A 39 -10.25 -19.72 41.13
C PHE A 39 -10.67 -20.90 40.24
N SER A 40 -11.29 -21.92 40.87
CA SER A 40 -11.54 -23.24 40.26
C SER A 40 -13.02 -23.52 39.96
N ALA A 41 -13.23 -24.12 38.79
CA ALA A 41 -14.33 -24.99 38.35
C ALA A 41 -15.65 -25.09 39.17
N VAL A 42 -16.77 -24.90 38.46
CA VAL A 42 -18.03 -25.62 38.72
C VAL A 42 -18.44 -26.35 37.42
N PHE A 43 -18.82 -27.62 37.55
CA PHE A 43 -19.33 -28.49 36.49
C PHE A 43 -20.78 -28.87 36.83
N LEU A 44 -21.67 -29.06 35.82
CA LEU A 44 -22.72 -30.09 35.79
C LEU A 44 -23.42 -30.11 34.39
N PRO A 45 -24.08 -31.22 33.94
CA PRO A 45 -24.34 -31.44 32.50
C PRO A 45 -25.77 -31.87 32.09
N CYS A 46 -26.06 -31.77 30.78
CA CYS A 46 -26.99 -32.61 29.98
C CYS A 46 -26.35 -32.75 28.57
N ARG A 47 -26.23 -33.89 27.88
CA ARG A 47 -26.80 -35.26 27.89
C ARG A 47 -28.15 -35.43 27.15
N GLN A 48 -28.18 -36.40 26.23
CA GLN A 48 -29.30 -36.90 25.40
C GLN A 48 -29.80 -36.01 24.24
N LEU A 49 -30.38 -36.54 23.15
CA LEU A 49 -30.04 -37.72 22.31
C LEU A 49 -30.87 -37.66 21.01
N PHE A 50 -30.33 -38.11 19.87
CA PHE A 50 -31.10 -38.24 18.60
C PHE A 50 -31.93 -39.55 18.56
N PRO A 51 -33.19 -39.51 18.07
CA PRO A 51 -33.85 -40.67 17.45
C PRO A 51 -33.37 -40.85 15.99
N SER A 52 -33.63 -42.02 15.38
CA SER A 52 -32.99 -42.46 14.12
C SER A 52 -33.90 -43.34 13.23
N ARG A 53 -33.37 -43.76 12.05
CA ARG A 53 -33.89 -44.75 11.05
C ARG A 53 -34.76 -44.17 9.93
N SER A 54 -34.74 -44.68 8.68
CA SER A 54 -33.91 -45.71 7.97
C SER A 54 -34.07 -45.51 6.44
N LYS A 55 -33.38 -46.16 5.49
CA LYS A 55 -32.56 -47.40 5.42
C LYS A 55 -31.14 -47.03 4.89
N GLY A 56 -30.27 -47.78 4.17
CA GLY A 56 -30.23 -49.09 3.49
C GLY A 56 -29.90 -48.90 1.99
N SER A 57 -28.93 -49.56 1.34
CA SER A 57 -27.99 -50.66 1.65
C SER A 57 -26.69 -50.48 0.82
N ALA A 58 -25.44 -50.74 1.20
CA ALA A 58 -24.77 -51.76 2.04
C ALA A 58 -24.17 -52.96 1.27
N LYS A 59 -22.82 -53.10 1.29
CA LYS A 59 -21.91 -54.25 1.02
C LYS A 59 -20.47 -53.69 0.86
N GLU A 60 -19.35 -54.29 1.28
CA GLU A 60 -19.02 -55.51 2.06
C GLU A 60 -17.53 -55.43 2.53
N THR A 61 -16.90 -56.29 3.36
CA THR A 61 -17.08 -56.65 4.79
C THR A 61 -15.76 -57.27 5.36
N ARG A 62 -15.62 -57.36 6.72
CA ARG A 62 -14.63 -58.10 7.58
C ARG A 62 -13.57 -57.20 8.25
N CYS A 63 -13.52 -56.99 9.58
CA CYS A 63 -13.38 -57.89 10.78
C CYS A 63 -11.91 -58.28 11.04
N TRP A 64 -11.35 -58.17 12.27
CA TRP A 64 -11.81 -58.79 13.54
C TRP A 64 -11.59 -57.95 14.84
N ASN A 65 -12.18 -58.41 15.96
CA ASN A 65 -12.16 -57.80 17.32
C ASN A 65 -11.08 -58.38 18.26
N ARG A 66 -10.69 -57.63 19.32
CA ARG A 66 -10.92 -58.01 20.75
C ARG A 66 -10.49 -56.98 21.82
N ASP A 67 -11.49 -56.42 22.51
CA ASP A 67 -11.74 -56.39 23.97
C ASP A 67 -10.68 -56.11 25.05
N SER A 68 -11.21 -55.58 26.16
CA SER A 68 -10.68 -55.39 27.54
C SER A 68 -9.74 -54.18 27.78
N VAL A 69 -9.84 -53.30 28.80
CA VAL A 69 -10.70 -53.02 30.01
C VAL A 69 -9.86 -52.98 31.30
N ARG A 70 -10.14 -51.97 32.17
CA ARG A 70 -9.62 -51.74 33.55
C ARG A 70 -8.16 -51.26 33.69
N THR A 71 -7.77 -50.49 34.72
CA THR A 71 -8.40 -49.34 35.43
C THR A 71 -7.40 -48.69 36.40
N THR A 72 -7.41 -47.35 36.48
CA THR A 72 -7.21 -46.49 37.69
C THR A 72 -5.89 -46.46 38.50
N ARG A 73 -5.64 -45.26 39.05
CA ARG A 73 -4.79 -44.86 40.20
C ARG A 73 -3.28 -44.72 39.95
N GLU A 74 -2.72 -43.50 40.07
CA GLU A 74 -2.52 -42.65 41.27
C GLU A 74 -1.41 -43.22 42.17
N HIS A 75 -0.21 -42.65 42.29
CA HIS A 75 0.09 -41.37 42.97
C HIS A 75 1.58 -40.97 42.73
N ARG A 76 1.89 -39.71 42.40
CA ARG A 76 2.39 -38.60 43.26
C ARG A 76 3.90 -38.55 43.58
N CYS A 77 4.42 -37.33 43.34
CA CYS A 77 5.40 -36.55 44.13
C CYS A 77 6.91 -36.62 43.84
N ARG A 78 7.46 -35.40 43.63
CA ARG A 78 8.81 -34.88 44.02
C ARG A 78 10.00 -35.71 43.50
N GLY A 79 10.74 -35.22 42.50
CA GLY A 79 11.80 -34.22 42.71
C GLY A 79 13.17 -34.91 42.52
N SER A 80 14.29 -34.22 42.29
CA SER A 80 14.58 -32.79 42.24
C SER A 80 15.76 -32.48 41.29
N ARG A 81 16.04 -31.18 41.10
CA ARG A 81 17.20 -30.57 40.40
C ARG A 81 18.50 -31.40 40.41
N GLY A 82 19.21 -31.42 39.29
CA GLY A 82 20.62 -31.85 39.18
C GLY A 82 21.22 -31.53 37.81
N ASN A 83 22.07 -30.50 37.73
CA ASN A 83 22.84 -30.20 36.52
C ASN A 83 24.08 -31.10 36.44
N GLY A 84 24.47 -31.57 35.24
CA GLY A 84 25.61 -32.46 35.05
C GLY A 84 26.08 -32.55 33.59
N VAL A 85 26.90 -31.59 33.18
CA VAL A 85 27.75 -31.59 31.96
C VAL A 85 29.10 -32.26 32.40
N PRO A 86 29.91 -33.00 31.59
CA PRO A 86 30.20 -32.65 30.19
C PRO A 86 30.61 -33.75 29.15
N THR A 87 30.58 -33.31 27.88
CA THR A 87 31.48 -33.60 26.72
C THR A 87 32.07 -35.00 26.37
N LEU A 88 31.69 -35.43 25.15
CA LEU A 88 32.55 -35.79 23.98
C LEU A 88 33.31 -37.13 23.85
N LEU A 89 33.53 -37.47 22.56
CA LEU A 89 34.34 -38.57 21.96
C LEU A 89 33.79 -40.00 22.16
N SER A 90 33.91 -40.93 21.21
CA SER A 90 34.21 -40.86 19.76
C SER A 90 33.61 -42.10 19.05
N GLY A 91 33.49 -42.10 17.71
CA GLY A 91 32.73 -43.11 16.96
C GLY A 91 33.53 -44.25 16.31
N ARG A 92 32.79 -45.13 15.60
CA ARG A 92 33.16 -46.46 15.02
C ARG A 92 33.11 -47.58 16.09
N ASP A 93 32.50 -48.75 15.87
CA ASP A 93 32.08 -49.43 14.63
C ASP A 93 30.70 -50.10 14.72
N CYS A 94 29.95 -50.12 13.61
CA CYS A 94 28.81 -51.03 13.40
C CYS A 94 28.44 -51.12 11.90
N LYS A 95 28.67 -52.27 11.24
CA LYS A 95 28.15 -52.54 9.88
C LYS A 95 28.01 -54.03 9.57
N ARG A 96 26.78 -54.43 9.21
CA ARG A 96 26.34 -55.76 8.70
C ARG A 96 26.40 -56.89 9.75
N LEU A 97 25.53 -57.91 9.71
CA LEU A 97 24.48 -58.26 8.73
C LEU A 97 23.08 -58.03 9.36
N TRP A 98 21.99 -57.57 8.73
CA TRP A 98 21.40 -57.66 7.37
C TRP A 98 20.56 -58.91 7.05
N GLY A 99 19.28 -58.67 6.74
CA GLY A 99 18.33 -59.58 6.11
C GLY A 99 16.97 -58.91 5.85
N MET A 100 16.68 -58.57 4.57
CA MET A 100 15.39 -58.06 4.02
C MET A 100 14.95 -56.67 4.57
N GLU A 101 14.99 -55.54 3.85
CA GLU A 101 14.30 -55.13 2.58
C GLU A 101 12.76 -55.10 2.72
N TRP A 102 12.00 -54.06 2.35
CA TRP A 102 12.18 -52.82 1.52
C TRP A 102 11.07 -51.79 1.91
N PRO A 103 10.82 -50.60 1.29
CA PRO A 103 11.67 -49.66 0.54
C PRO A 103 11.40 -48.16 0.88
N MET A 104 11.49 -47.68 2.13
CA MET A 104 11.13 -46.26 2.45
C MET A 104 12.22 -45.19 2.18
N GLN A 105 13.51 -45.52 2.32
CA GLN A 105 14.57 -44.51 2.30
C GLN A 105 14.89 -43.92 0.91
N GLN A 106 14.68 -44.65 -0.19
CA GLN A 106 14.88 -44.08 -1.53
C GLN A 106 13.83 -43.00 -1.84
N THR A 107 12.57 -43.19 -1.42
CA THR A 107 11.52 -42.17 -1.55
C THR A 107 11.86 -40.96 -0.70
N LEU A 108 12.26 -41.15 0.56
CA LEU A 108 12.60 -40.03 1.46
C LEU A 108 13.83 -39.25 0.99
N HIS A 109 14.89 -39.91 0.51
CA HIS A 109 16.05 -39.22 -0.05
C HIS A 109 15.78 -38.58 -1.41
N ARG A 110 14.93 -39.15 -2.27
CA ARG A 110 14.49 -38.46 -3.50
C ARG A 110 13.61 -37.25 -3.17
N PHE A 111 12.74 -37.34 -2.17
CA PHE A 111 11.90 -36.22 -1.73
C PHE A 111 12.73 -35.11 -1.08
N LEU A 112 13.67 -35.45 -0.18
CA LEU A 112 14.63 -34.48 0.38
C LEU A 112 15.56 -33.90 -0.69
N ALA A 113 16.03 -34.69 -1.66
CA ALA A 113 16.81 -34.17 -2.77
C ALA A 113 15.99 -33.22 -3.66
N VAL A 114 14.71 -33.53 -3.95
CA VAL A 114 13.82 -32.64 -4.70
C VAL A 114 13.47 -31.38 -3.90
N VAL A 115 13.25 -31.46 -2.59
CA VAL A 115 12.99 -30.28 -1.73
C VAL A 115 14.24 -29.42 -1.56
N LEU A 116 15.42 -30.02 -1.40
CA LEU A 116 16.69 -29.29 -1.36
C LEU A 116 17.07 -28.71 -2.73
N LEU A 117 16.82 -29.42 -3.83
CA LEU A 117 17.00 -28.88 -5.18
C LEU A 117 15.95 -27.81 -5.53
N ALA A 118 14.73 -27.88 -5.00
CA ALA A 118 13.72 -26.83 -5.18
C ALA A 118 14.04 -25.59 -4.32
N GLY A 119 14.45 -25.76 -3.05
CA GLY A 119 14.91 -24.68 -2.19
C GLY A 119 16.18 -24.01 -2.74
N ALA A 120 17.16 -24.81 -3.14
CA ALA A 120 18.36 -24.33 -3.84
C ALA A 120 18.00 -23.70 -5.19
N ALA A 121 17.05 -24.24 -5.95
CA ALA A 121 16.59 -23.60 -7.19
C ALA A 121 15.95 -22.24 -6.91
N VAL A 122 15.11 -22.08 -5.89
CA VAL A 122 14.53 -20.77 -5.53
C VAL A 122 15.63 -19.77 -5.13
N LEU A 123 16.62 -20.19 -4.33
CA LEU A 123 17.75 -19.34 -3.94
C LEU A 123 18.67 -18.99 -5.12
N ILE A 124 19.04 -19.97 -5.95
CA ILE A 124 19.91 -19.79 -7.12
C ILE A 124 19.18 -19.02 -8.24
N TRP A 125 17.89 -19.23 -8.45
CA TRP A 125 17.07 -18.48 -9.42
C TRP A 125 16.73 -17.07 -8.94
N GLY A 126 16.88 -16.79 -7.63
CA GLY A 126 16.91 -15.44 -7.07
C GLY A 126 18.25 -14.70 -7.28
N PHE A 127 19.38 -15.42 -7.23
CA PHE A 127 20.72 -14.81 -7.29
C PHE A 127 21.41 -14.82 -8.68
N SER A 128 21.13 -15.78 -9.56
CA SER A 128 21.91 -16.00 -10.79
C SER A 128 21.49 -15.16 -12.01
N THR A 129 20.23 -14.74 -12.12
CA THR A 129 19.72 -14.06 -13.35
C THR A 129 19.81 -12.53 -13.28
N ARG A 130 20.88 -11.99 -12.69
CA ARG A 130 21.18 -10.55 -12.72
C ARG A 130 22.62 -10.24 -13.17
N TRP A 131 23.32 -11.26 -13.68
CA TRP A 131 24.78 -11.28 -13.82
C TRP A 131 25.29 -11.95 -15.10
N ARG A 132 24.99 -11.35 -16.25
CA ARG A 132 25.85 -11.37 -17.44
C ARG A 132 25.78 -9.98 -18.06
N GLY A 133 26.93 -9.33 -18.26
CA GLY A 133 26.97 -7.95 -18.75
C GLY A 133 26.31 -7.84 -20.13
N CYS A 134 25.32 -6.97 -20.25
CA CYS A 134 24.62 -6.77 -21.51
C CYS A 134 25.46 -5.90 -22.46
N SER A 135 25.97 -6.53 -23.51
CA SER A 135 26.10 -5.84 -24.79
C SER A 135 24.76 -5.18 -25.13
N ALA A 136 24.77 -3.93 -25.59
CA ALA A 136 23.55 -3.22 -25.99
C ALA A 136 22.72 -4.11 -26.95
N PRO A 137 21.39 -4.19 -26.75
CA PRO A 137 20.55 -5.10 -27.51
C PRO A 137 20.63 -4.79 -29.01
N SER A 138 20.85 -5.81 -29.85
CA SER A 138 20.96 -5.58 -31.28
C SER A 138 19.66 -5.03 -31.83
N THR A 139 19.72 -3.90 -32.55
CA THR A 139 18.53 -3.19 -33.10
C THR A 139 17.59 -4.14 -33.85
N ARG A 140 18.15 -5.10 -34.58
CA ARG A 140 17.47 -6.19 -35.29
C ARG A 140 16.45 -6.96 -34.43
N THR A 141 16.69 -7.10 -33.14
CA THR A 141 15.78 -7.78 -32.20
C THR A 141 14.55 -6.93 -31.93
N MET A 142 14.74 -5.63 -31.65
CA MET A 142 13.65 -4.68 -31.49
C MET A 142 12.87 -4.52 -32.80
N GLU A 143 13.57 -4.33 -33.93
CA GLU A 143 12.95 -4.28 -35.26
C GLU A 143 12.05 -5.49 -35.54
N LYS A 144 12.50 -6.71 -35.20
CA LYS A 144 11.69 -7.92 -35.40
C LYS A 144 10.44 -7.92 -34.52
N ALA A 145 10.53 -7.48 -33.27
CA ALA A 145 9.39 -7.38 -32.37
C ALA A 145 8.40 -6.30 -32.83
N MET A 146 8.88 -5.12 -33.23
CA MET A 146 8.06 -4.04 -33.79
C MET A 146 7.36 -4.47 -35.08
N ARG A 147 8.06 -5.15 -36.01
CA ARG A 147 7.45 -5.73 -37.22
C ARG A 147 6.34 -6.72 -36.83
N THR A 148 6.58 -7.60 -35.86
CA THR A 148 5.56 -8.55 -35.37
C THR A 148 4.32 -7.85 -34.82
N VAL A 149 4.48 -6.71 -34.12
CA VAL A 149 3.37 -5.88 -33.65
C VAL A 149 2.62 -5.21 -34.81
N MET A 150 3.34 -4.70 -35.82
CA MET A 150 2.73 -4.12 -37.03
C MET A 150 1.95 -5.16 -37.85
N ASP A 151 2.51 -6.36 -38.02
CA ASP A 151 1.86 -7.50 -38.67
C ASP A 151 0.56 -7.85 -37.93
N LEU A 152 0.62 -8.01 -36.61
CA LEU A 152 -0.56 -8.33 -35.78
C LEU A 152 -1.62 -7.23 -35.82
N ARG A 153 -1.22 -5.95 -35.82
CA ARG A 153 -2.14 -4.82 -35.94
C ARG A 153 -2.87 -4.83 -37.29
N SER A 154 -2.16 -5.18 -38.37
CA SER A 154 -2.74 -5.40 -39.70
C SER A 154 -3.69 -6.61 -39.72
N GLU A 155 -3.22 -7.77 -39.22
CA GLU A 155 -3.99 -9.01 -39.10
C GLU A 155 -5.31 -8.85 -38.32
N MET A 156 -5.31 -8.00 -37.28
CA MET A 156 -6.49 -7.63 -36.50
C MET A 156 -7.42 -6.68 -37.26
N SER A 157 -6.88 -5.67 -37.95
CA SER A 157 -7.68 -4.69 -38.71
C SER A 157 -8.46 -5.32 -39.89
N ALA A 158 -8.06 -6.51 -40.33
CA ALA A 158 -8.74 -7.29 -41.36
C ALA A 158 -9.94 -8.11 -40.86
N LEU A 159 -10.15 -8.22 -39.53
CA LEU A 159 -11.26 -8.98 -38.94
C LEU A 159 -12.50 -8.10 -38.76
N SER A 160 -13.33 -8.03 -39.81
CA SER A 160 -14.58 -7.26 -39.82
C SER A 160 -15.79 -7.98 -39.23
N ASP A 161 -15.62 -9.24 -38.79
CA ASP A 161 -16.65 -10.09 -38.20
C ASP A 161 -16.65 -10.09 -36.66
N LEU A 162 -15.64 -9.47 -36.04
CA LEU A 162 -15.55 -9.28 -34.60
C LEU A 162 -16.45 -8.14 -34.11
N ASP A 163 -17.04 -8.33 -32.93
CA ASP A 163 -17.69 -7.25 -32.21
C ASP A 163 -16.66 -6.22 -31.68
N GLY A 164 -17.08 -4.96 -31.53
CA GLY A 164 -16.19 -3.87 -31.08
C GLY A 164 -15.64 -4.03 -29.65
N ASP A 165 -16.20 -4.96 -28.88
CA ASP A 165 -15.82 -5.27 -27.51
C ASP A 165 -14.71 -6.34 -27.44
N SER A 166 -14.68 -7.24 -28.43
CA SER A 166 -13.56 -8.13 -28.78
C SER A 166 -12.42 -7.38 -29.47
N VAL A 167 -12.72 -6.50 -30.45
CA VAL A 167 -11.70 -5.68 -31.15
C VAL A 167 -10.90 -4.85 -30.15
N ARG A 168 -11.59 -4.06 -29.30
CA ARG A 168 -10.93 -3.24 -28.27
C ARG A 168 -10.06 -4.05 -27.31
N MET A 169 -10.45 -5.28 -26.99
CA MET A 169 -9.65 -6.16 -26.14
C MET A 169 -8.36 -6.61 -26.84
N LEU A 170 -8.42 -6.98 -28.13
CA LEU A 170 -7.23 -7.31 -28.92
C LEU A 170 -6.30 -6.11 -29.07
N GLU A 171 -6.85 -4.92 -29.33
CA GLU A 171 -6.08 -3.67 -29.38
C GLU A 171 -5.39 -3.35 -28.07
N ASN A 172 -6.11 -3.42 -26.93
CA ASN A 172 -5.52 -3.22 -25.61
C ASN A 172 -4.40 -4.24 -25.32
N ARG A 173 -4.60 -5.52 -25.64
CA ARG A 173 -3.60 -6.59 -25.43
C ARG A 173 -2.36 -6.36 -26.29
N LEU A 174 -2.52 -5.99 -27.55
CA LEU A 174 -1.40 -5.67 -28.44
C LEU A 174 -0.66 -4.42 -27.97
N ALA A 175 -1.38 -3.37 -27.57
CA ALA A 175 -0.78 -2.14 -27.04
C ALA A 175 -0.03 -2.35 -25.71
N LEU A 176 -0.51 -3.24 -24.83
CA LEU A 176 0.23 -3.66 -23.64
C LEU A 176 1.57 -4.33 -24.01
N LEU A 177 1.57 -5.22 -25.00
CA LEU A 177 2.79 -5.91 -25.45
C LEU A 177 3.76 -4.94 -26.12
N GLU A 178 3.26 -3.97 -26.90
CA GLU A 178 4.02 -2.85 -27.47
C GLU A 178 4.65 -1.97 -26.36
N GLN A 179 3.87 -1.61 -25.33
CA GLN A 179 4.31 -0.86 -24.15
C GLN A 179 5.38 -1.60 -23.31
N PHE A 180 5.50 -2.93 -23.47
CA PHE A 180 6.53 -3.76 -22.84
C PHE A 180 7.76 -4.04 -23.70
N LEU A 181 7.80 -3.67 -24.99
CA LEU A 181 8.95 -3.97 -25.86
C LEU A 181 10.26 -3.36 -25.35
N GLU A 182 10.28 -2.06 -25.06
CA GLU A 182 11.51 -1.38 -24.58
C GLU A 182 11.96 -1.92 -23.21
N PRO A 183 11.10 -2.06 -22.17
CA PRO A 183 11.47 -2.70 -20.91
C PRO A 183 11.89 -4.18 -21.02
N ALA A 184 11.43 -4.92 -22.03
CA ALA A 184 11.85 -6.29 -22.29
C ALA A 184 13.24 -6.38 -22.94
N VAL A 185 13.54 -5.42 -23.81
CA VAL A 185 14.80 -5.29 -24.55
C VAL A 185 15.92 -4.72 -23.66
N GLN A 186 15.58 -3.85 -22.69
CA GLN A 186 16.49 -3.37 -21.63
C GLN A 186 16.67 -4.43 -20.52
N GLU A 187 17.47 -5.45 -20.81
CA GLU A 187 18.01 -6.49 -19.90
C GLU A 187 17.03 -7.49 -19.25
N ARG A 188 15.70 -7.30 -19.32
CA ARG A 188 14.73 -8.20 -18.67
C ARG A 188 14.43 -9.47 -19.48
N HIS A 189 15.39 -10.39 -19.59
CA HIS A 189 15.27 -11.65 -20.35
C HIS A 189 13.92 -12.38 -20.16
N ARG A 190 13.51 -12.64 -18.90
CA ARG A 190 12.24 -13.31 -18.57
C ARG A 190 10.98 -12.55 -19.04
N LEU A 191 11.07 -11.21 -19.13
CA LEU A 191 9.99 -10.37 -19.67
C LEU A 191 9.97 -10.47 -21.19
N GLY A 192 11.12 -10.43 -21.86
CA GLY A 192 11.24 -10.65 -23.31
C GLY A 192 10.74 -12.03 -23.76
N GLU A 193 11.03 -13.07 -22.99
CA GLU A 193 10.47 -14.41 -23.19
C GLU A 193 8.94 -14.41 -23.09
N ARG A 194 8.36 -13.80 -22.04
CA ARG A 194 6.89 -13.74 -21.85
C ARG A 194 6.20 -12.87 -22.92
N VAL A 195 6.74 -11.71 -23.26
CA VAL A 195 6.21 -10.83 -24.32
C VAL A 195 6.25 -11.55 -25.68
N SER A 196 7.34 -12.27 -25.98
CA SER A 196 7.44 -13.07 -27.21
C SER A 196 6.42 -14.22 -27.25
N ALA A 197 6.21 -14.90 -26.11
CA ALA A 197 5.21 -15.96 -25.98
C ALA A 197 3.77 -15.44 -26.09
N GLU A 198 3.49 -14.23 -25.58
CA GLU A 198 2.17 -13.61 -25.68
C GLU A 198 1.88 -13.03 -27.06
N LEU A 199 2.88 -12.50 -27.79
CA LEU A 199 2.73 -12.12 -29.20
C LEU A 199 2.43 -13.36 -30.08
N ALA A 200 3.10 -14.49 -29.83
CA ALA A 200 2.78 -15.75 -30.48
C ALA A 200 1.37 -16.25 -30.08
N GLY A 201 1.04 -16.20 -28.79
CA GLY A 201 -0.28 -16.57 -28.28
C GLY A 201 -1.42 -15.76 -28.90
N LEU A 202 -1.23 -14.45 -29.07
CA LEU A 202 -2.18 -13.58 -29.76
C LEU A 202 -2.39 -14.01 -31.22
N ARG A 203 -1.33 -14.34 -31.97
CA ARG A 203 -1.47 -14.88 -33.34
C ARG A 203 -2.26 -16.20 -33.37
N GLU A 204 -2.02 -17.10 -32.43
CA GLU A 204 -2.80 -18.35 -32.28
C GLU A 204 -4.29 -18.10 -31.96
N ASP A 205 -4.60 -17.06 -31.19
CA ASP A 205 -5.98 -16.69 -30.85
C ASP A 205 -6.72 -16.08 -32.06
N LEU A 206 -6.05 -15.23 -32.86
CA LEU A 206 -6.58 -14.71 -34.13
C LEU A 206 -6.83 -15.83 -35.15
N GLU A 207 -5.89 -16.75 -35.29
CA GLU A 207 -6.01 -17.87 -36.23
C GLU A 207 -7.12 -18.84 -35.83
N ARG A 208 -7.29 -19.11 -34.53
CA ARG A 208 -8.44 -19.87 -34.02
C ARG A 208 -9.78 -19.18 -34.30
N HIS A 209 -9.83 -17.85 -34.25
CA HIS A 209 -11.04 -17.10 -34.62
C HIS A 209 -11.37 -17.27 -36.11
N ARG A 210 -10.39 -17.13 -37.01
CA ARG A 210 -10.55 -17.42 -38.46
C ARG A 210 -11.04 -18.84 -38.74
N GLN A 211 -10.67 -19.80 -37.89
CA GLN A 211 -11.13 -21.19 -37.95
C GLN A 211 -12.48 -21.44 -37.26
N GLY A 212 -13.21 -20.40 -36.85
CA GLY A 212 -14.53 -20.51 -36.20
C GLY A 212 -14.50 -21.04 -34.77
N GLN A 213 -13.33 -21.11 -34.13
CA GLN A 213 -13.15 -21.68 -32.78
C GLN A 213 -13.25 -20.63 -31.66
N GLY A 214 -13.45 -19.35 -32.02
CA GLY A 214 -13.51 -18.20 -31.12
C GLY A 214 -12.16 -17.78 -30.53
N LEU A 215 -12.03 -16.49 -30.18
CA LEU A 215 -10.76 -15.92 -29.67
C LEU A 215 -10.23 -16.63 -28.42
N PHE A 216 -11.05 -16.80 -27.38
CA PHE A 216 -10.57 -17.31 -26.09
C PHE A 216 -10.36 -18.83 -26.05
N ARG A 217 -9.40 -19.27 -25.22
CA ARG A 217 -9.12 -20.69 -24.96
C ARG A 217 -9.69 -21.12 -23.62
N ARG A 218 -10.45 -22.22 -23.61
CA ARG A 218 -10.93 -22.89 -22.40
C ARG A 218 -9.80 -23.73 -21.79
N ASN A 219 -9.79 -23.89 -20.48
CA ASN A 219 -8.76 -24.61 -19.72
C ASN A 219 -7.33 -24.02 -19.88
N ARG A 220 -7.23 -22.71 -20.09
CA ARG A 220 -5.97 -21.95 -20.17
C ARG A 220 -6.21 -20.53 -19.66
N SER A 221 -5.19 -19.87 -19.12
CA SER A 221 -5.21 -18.42 -18.92
C SER A 221 -4.90 -17.67 -20.22
N THR A 222 -5.43 -16.46 -20.34
CA THR A 222 -5.13 -15.51 -21.42
C THR A 222 -4.74 -14.18 -20.78
N LEU A 223 -3.58 -13.61 -21.15
CA LEU A 223 -3.21 -12.26 -20.75
C LEU A 223 -4.06 -11.25 -21.51
N LEU A 224 -4.75 -10.39 -20.77
CA LEU A 224 -5.57 -9.30 -21.27
C LEU A 224 -5.04 -7.97 -20.73
N ALA A 225 -5.57 -6.87 -21.27
CA ALA A 225 -5.24 -5.54 -20.83
C ALA A 225 -6.46 -4.62 -20.92
N TYR A 226 -6.44 -3.57 -20.09
CA TYR A 226 -7.34 -2.45 -20.22
C TYR A 226 -6.51 -1.15 -20.17
N ARG A 227 -7.01 -0.08 -20.80
CA ARG A 227 -6.37 1.25 -20.74
C ARG A 227 -6.83 1.97 -19.48
N SER A 228 -5.91 2.35 -18.61
CA SER A 228 -6.25 3.02 -17.36
C SER A 228 -6.56 4.49 -17.56
N GLU A 229 -7.73 4.93 -17.11
CA GLU A 229 -8.12 6.36 -17.12
C GLU A 229 -7.18 7.25 -16.28
N LEU A 230 -6.45 6.64 -15.33
CA LEU A 230 -5.57 7.29 -14.37
C LEU A 230 -4.37 8.00 -15.03
N ASP A 231 -3.60 7.24 -15.81
CA ASP A 231 -2.35 7.68 -16.43
C ASP A 231 -2.25 7.31 -17.93
N ASP A 232 -3.37 6.92 -18.55
CA ASP A 232 -3.49 6.42 -19.93
C ASP A 232 -2.71 5.13 -20.27
N THR A 233 -2.03 4.53 -19.29
CA THR A 233 -1.21 3.32 -19.45
C THR A 233 -2.07 2.06 -19.64
N PHE A 234 -1.58 1.09 -20.42
CA PHE A 234 -2.19 -0.23 -20.49
C PHE A 234 -1.78 -1.08 -19.29
N GLN A 235 -2.76 -1.68 -18.60
CA GLN A 235 -2.55 -2.44 -17.37
C GLN A 235 -2.93 -3.91 -17.55
N PRO A 236 -2.06 -4.87 -17.14
CA PRO A 236 -2.30 -6.29 -17.35
C PRO A 236 -3.26 -6.93 -16.33
N PHE A 237 -4.05 -7.88 -16.81
CA PHE A 237 -4.74 -8.88 -15.99
C PHE A 237 -4.84 -10.19 -16.77
N GLU A 238 -4.90 -11.33 -16.10
CA GLU A 238 -5.17 -12.61 -16.75
C GLU A 238 -6.59 -13.08 -16.48
N VAL A 239 -7.21 -13.76 -17.44
CA VAL A 239 -8.47 -14.51 -17.25
C VAL A 239 -8.28 -15.97 -17.64
N PHE A 240 -8.73 -16.88 -16.76
CA PHE A 240 -8.86 -18.30 -17.00
C PHE A 240 -10.34 -18.66 -17.18
N LEU A 241 -10.66 -19.38 -18.25
CA LEU A 241 -12.00 -19.91 -18.51
C LEU A 241 -12.02 -21.42 -18.25
N PRO A 242 -12.96 -21.95 -17.44
CA PRO A 242 -13.03 -23.39 -17.17
C PRO A 242 -13.43 -24.15 -18.44
N LYS A 243 -13.03 -25.43 -18.53
CA LYS A 243 -13.24 -26.30 -19.71
C LYS A 243 -14.69 -26.32 -20.22
N THR A 244 -15.62 -26.21 -19.28
CA THR A 244 -17.08 -26.28 -19.40
C THR A 244 -17.75 -24.93 -19.72
N HIS A 245 -17.01 -23.82 -19.76
CA HIS A 245 -17.58 -22.50 -20.09
C HIS A 245 -18.04 -22.45 -21.55
N ASP A 246 -19.32 -22.18 -21.78
CA ASP A 246 -19.95 -22.21 -23.11
C ASP A 246 -20.04 -20.83 -23.79
N GLY A 247 -19.69 -19.76 -23.08
CA GLY A 247 -19.85 -18.38 -23.54
C GLY A 247 -21.28 -17.83 -23.43
N ARG A 248 -22.20 -18.54 -22.77
CA ARG A 248 -23.62 -18.15 -22.68
C ARG A 248 -24.16 -18.15 -21.25
N ALA A 249 -23.87 -19.19 -20.47
CA ALA A 249 -24.40 -19.32 -19.11
C ALA A 249 -23.63 -18.41 -18.12
N PRO A 250 -24.32 -17.57 -17.31
CA PRO A 250 -23.67 -16.78 -16.27
C PRO A 250 -22.91 -17.64 -15.26
N ARG A 251 -21.61 -17.36 -15.09
CA ARG A 251 -20.74 -18.06 -14.15
C ARG A 251 -20.26 -17.14 -13.03
N ALA A 252 -20.00 -17.74 -11.87
CA ALA A 252 -19.30 -17.06 -10.79
C ALA A 252 -17.90 -16.59 -11.25
N LEU A 253 -17.44 -15.49 -10.67
CA LEU A 253 -16.11 -14.91 -10.92
C LEU A 253 -15.31 -14.95 -9.62
N VAL A 254 -14.16 -15.64 -9.63
CA VAL A 254 -13.17 -15.55 -8.55
C VAL A 254 -12.08 -14.56 -8.97
N VAL A 255 -11.93 -13.49 -8.19
CA VAL A 255 -10.86 -12.52 -8.32
C VAL A 255 -9.68 -13.01 -7.50
N LEU A 256 -8.69 -13.59 -8.16
CA LEU A 256 -7.51 -14.21 -7.55
C LEU A 256 -6.37 -13.18 -7.40
N LEU A 257 -6.22 -12.68 -6.18
CA LEU A 257 -5.17 -11.73 -5.78
C LEU A 257 -3.88 -12.46 -5.39
N HIS A 258 -2.74 -11.98 -5.89
CA HIS A 258 -1.43 -12.61 -5.70
C HIS A 258 -0.71 -12.09 -4.44
N GLY A 259 0.31 -12.83 -4.00
CA GLY A 259 1.22 -12.40 -2.93
C GLY A 259 2.16 -11.27 -3.38
N PHE A 260 2.92 -10.71 -2.44
CA PHE A 260 3.84 -9.61 -2.73
C PHE A 260 5.03 -10.08 -3.61
N GLY A 261 5.11 -9.59 -4.85
CA GLY A 261 6.25 -9.79 -5.76
C GLY A 261 7.04 -8.50 -6.05
N GLY A 262 6.89 -7.46 -5.24
CA GLY A 262 7.51 -6.15 -5.45
C GLY A 262 6.97 -5.44 -6.70
N PHE A 263 7.77 -4.55 -7.30
CA PHE A 263 7.35 -3.69 -8.42
C PHE A 263 7.56 -4.36 -9.79
N GLY A 264 7.41 -5.68 -9.83
CA GLY A 264 7.56 -6.49 -11.05
C GLY A 264 6.32 -6.41 -11.95
N PRO A 265 6.48 -6.33 -13.29
CA PRO A 265 5.38 -6.47 -14.22
C PRO A 265 4.91 -7.91 -14.37
N LEU A 266 3.67 -8.07 -14.85
CA LEU A 266 3.02 -9.35 -15.16
C LEU A 266 2.98 -10.32 -13.95
N GLN A 267 2.62 -9.82 -12.77
CA GLN A 267 2.38 -10.67 -11.58
C GLN A 267 1.04 -11.45 -11.63
N CYS A 268 0.23 -11.18 -12.66
CA CYS A 268 -0.97 -11.93 -13.02
C CYS A 268 -0.70 -13.44 -13.12
N SER A 269 -1.59 -14.25 -12.55
CA SER A 269 -1.54 -15.71 -12.61
C SER A 269 -2.95 -16.30 -12.44
N ALA A 270 -3.76 -16.25 -13.51
CA ALA A 270 -5.09 -16.85 -13.49
C ALA A 270 -5.01 -18.36 -13.66
N ARG A 271 -5.82 -19.11 -12.91
CA ARG A 271 -5.79 -20.58 -12.87
C ARG A 271 -7.14 -21.15 -12.47
N GLU A 272 -7.31 -22.45 -12.67
CA GLU A 272 -8.53 -23.18 -12.32
C GLU A 272 -8.89 -23.06 -10.83
N ILE A 273 -10.14 -22.65 -10.55
CA ILE A 273 -10.76 -22.65 -9.21
C ILE A 273 -12.18 -23.20 -9.38
N GLY A 274 -12.28 -24.52 -9.50
CA GLY A 274 -13.53 -25.21 -9.82
C GLY A 274 -14.16 -24.70 -11.13
N GLU A 275 -15.48 -24.57 -11.12
CA GLU A 275 -16.28 -24.18 -12.29
C GLU A 275 -16.41 -22.65 -12.50
N ALA A 276 -15.67 -21.82 -11.75
CA ALA A 276 -15.71 -20.37 -11.88
C ALA A 276 -14.86 -19.84 -13.06
N ILE A 277 -15.22 -18.67 -13.58
CA ILE A 277 -14.26 -17.82 -14.31
C ILE A 277 -13.28 -17.28 -13.26
N VAL A 278 -11.99 -17.22 -13.58
CA VAL A 278 -10.98 -16.70 -12.64
C VAL A 278 -10.22 -15.57 -13.28
N MET A 279 -10.18 -14.41 -12.63
CA MET A 279 -9.42 -13.23 -13.05
C MET A 279 -8.31 -12.92 -12.06
N ALA A 280 -7.09 -12.68 -12.53
CA ALA A 280 -5.94 -12.32 -11.71
C ALA A 280 -5.34 -10.97 -12.16
N PRO A 281 -5.50 -9.88 -11.40
CA PRO A 281 -5.05 -8.54 -11.77
C PRO A 281 -3.57 -8.31 -11.40
N GLN A 282 -2.94 -7.30 -12.01
CA GLN A 282 -1.58 -6.86 -11.68
C GLN A 282 -1.46 -6.09 -10.36
N GLY A 283 -2.48 -5.30 -9.97
CA GLY A 283 -2.48 -4.45 -8.76
C GLY A 283 -1.21 -3.60 -8.60
N ARG A 284 -1.07 -2.53 -9.39
CA ARG A 284 0.18 -1.77 -9.54
C ARG A 284 0.80 -1.32 -8.20
N GLY A 285 2.12 -1.26 -8.14
CA GLY A 285 2.85 -0.73 -6.97
C GLY A 285 2.97 -1.66 -5.77
N ALA A 286 2.36 -2.86 -5.81
CA ALA A 286 2.39 -3.85 -4.73
C ALA A 286 1.98 -3.26 -3.37
N MET A 287 0.90 -2.48 -3.35
CA MET A 287 0.45 -1.69 -2.19
C MET A 287 -0.71 -2.35 -1.43
N ASP A 288 -0.64 -3.66 -1.16
CA ASP A 288 -1.71 -4.41 -0.49
C ASP A 288 -3.11 -4.28 -1.17
N TYR A 289 -3.14 -4.00 -2.49
CA TYR A 289 -4.32 -3.66 -3.30
C TYR A 289 -5.09 -2.39 -2.84
N MET A 290 -4.39 -1.46 -2.18
CA MET A 290 -4.93 -0.17 -1.74
C MET A 290 -4.63 0.97 -2.73
N PHE A 291 -5.37 2.07 -2.62
CA PHE A 291 -5.16 3.31 -3.38
C PHE A 291 -5.26 3.05 -4.89
N VAL A 292 -4.31 3.49 -5.72
CA VAL A 292 -4.36 3.26 -7.19
C VAL A 292 -4.42 1.77 -7.59
N ALA A 293 -4.01 0.85 -6.71
CA ALA A 293 -4.10 -0.58 -6.96
C ALA A 293 -5.52 -1.14 -6.78
N GLU A 294 -6.44 -0.41 -6.14
CA GLU A 294 -7.83 -0.84 -5.96
C GLU A 294 -8.64 -0.65 -7.26
N ASP A 295 -8.40 0.47 -7.95
CA ASP A 295 -9.01 0.78 -9.25
C ASP A 295 -8.55 -0.23 -10.31
N ASP A 296 -7.30 -0.71 -10.27
CA ASP A 296 -6.83 -1.78 -11.15
C ASP A 296 -7.66 -3.06 -11.02
N VAL A 297 -8.03 -3.44 -9.80
CA VAL A 297 -8.85 -4.64 -9.55
C VAL A 297 -10.29 -4.40 -10.01
N LEU A 298 -10.88 -3.26 -9.65
CA LEU A 298 -12.26 -2.93 -10.02
C LEU A 298 -12.44 -2.84 -11.54
N ARG A 299 -11.50 -2.20 -12.27
CA ARG A 299 -11.56 -2.12 -13.74
C ARG A 299 -11.32 -3.48 -14.40
N ALA A 300 -10.41 -4.31 -13.89
CA ALA A 300 -10.23 -5.67 -14.40
C ALA A 300 -11.48 -6.56 -14.16
N ILE A 301 -12.21 -6.36 -13.05
CA ILE A 301 -13.51 -7.00 -12.82
C ILE A 301 -14.52 -6.55 -13.86
N ASP A 302 -14.68 -5.23 -14.06
CA ASP A 302 -15.70 -4.70 -14.96
C ASP A 302 -15.43 -5.04 -16.44
N GLU A 303 -14.17 -5.09 -16.87
CA GLU A 303 -13.75 -5.60 -18.19
C GLU A 303 -13.99 -7.12 -18.33
N THR A 304 -13.75 -7.91 -17.28
CA THR A 304 -14.05 -9.36 -17.30
C THR A 304 -15.56 -9.61 -17.39
N CYS A 305 -16.37 -8.86 -16.64
CA CYS A 305 -17.82 -8.94 -16.67
C CYS A 305 -18.47 -8.31 -17.92
N ARG A 306 -17.66 -7.71 -18.79
CA ARG A 306 -18.03 -7.19 -20.11
C ARG A 306 -17.76 -8.23 -21.20
N LEU A 307 -16.58 -8.87 -21.15
CA LEU A 307 -16.14 -9.88 -22.11
C LEU A 307 -16.82 -11.25 -21.93
N PHE A 308 -17.28 -11.56 -20.71
CA PHE A 308 -17.86 -12.88 -20.38
C PHE A 308 -19.16 -12.74 -19.59
N PRO A 309 -20.10 -13.71 -19.72
CA PRO A 309 -21.29 -13.76 -18.88
C PRO A 309 -20.89 -14.12 -17.43
N VAL A 310 -20.65 -13.08 -16.64
CA VAL A 310 -20.39 -13.16 -15.20
C VAL A 310 -21.69 -12.92 -14.43
N ASP A 311 -21.96 -13.82 -13.49
CA ASP A 311 -22.99 -13.64 -12.49
C ASP A 311 -22.54 -12.59 -11.46
N ARG A 312 -23.21 -11.43 -11.46
CA ARG A 312 -22.89 -10.28 -10.61
C ARG A 312 -23.15 -10.53 -9.12
N ASP A 313 -23.98 -11.52 -8.78
CA ASP A 313 -24.28 -11.90 -7.39
C ASP A 313 -23.39 -13.05 -6.88
N ARG A 314 -22.44 -13.52 -7.70
CA ARG A 314 -21.40 -14.53 -7.39
C ARG A 314 -20.00 -14.08 -7.82
N ILE A 315 -19.63 -12.83 -7.52
CA ILE A 315 -18.25 -12.32 -7.63
C ILE A 315 -17.57 -12.43 -6.26
N TYR A 316 -16.41 -13.09 -6.19
CA TYR A 316 -15.67 -13.35 -4.95
C TYR A 316 -14.24 -12.80 -4.99
N LEU A 317 -13.68 -12.51 -3.81
CA LEU A 317 -12.24 -12.24 -3.65
C LEU A 317 -11.54 -13.47 -3.05
N ALA A 318 -10.41 -13.87 -3.62
CA ALA A 318 -9.58 -14.97 -3.12
C ALA A 318 -8.10 -14.58 -3.20
N GLY A 319 -7.30 -14.90 -2.18
CA GLY A 319 -5.88 -14.57 -2.22
C GLY A 319 -5.14 -14.89 -0.93
N ALA A 320 -3.80 -14.88 -0.98
CA ALA A 320 -2.94 -15.15 0.16
C ALA A 320 -1.88 -14.06 0.35
N SER A 321 -1.41 -13.85 1.58
CA SER A 321 -0.45 -12.79 1.94
C SER A 321 -1.00 -11.40 1.54
N MET A 322 -0.29 -10.62 0.72
CA MET A 322 -0.78 -9.38 0.10
C MET A 322 -2.17 -9.53 -0.56
N GLY A 323 -2.45 -10.67 -1.19
CA GLY A 323 -3.76 -10.97 -1.76
C GLY A 323 -4.83 -11.25 -0.70
N GLY A 324 -4.45 -11.78 0.46
CA GLY A 324 -5.32 -11.92 1.63
C GLY A 324 -5.64 -10.56 2.26
N THR A 325 -4.65 -9.65 2.35
CA THR A 325 -4.86 -8.25 2.74
C THR A 325 -5.84 -7.57 1.79
N GLY A 326 -5.62 -7.70 0.47
CA GLY A 326 -6.48 -7.13 -0.57
C GLY A 326 -7.91 -7.66 -0.53
N CYS A 327 -8.12 -8.95 -0.19
CA CYS A 327 -9.46 -9.49 0.04
C CYS A 327 -10.21 -8.72 1.13
N PHE A 328 -9.55 -8.41 2.26
CA PHE A 328 -10.17 -7.65 3.35
C PHE A 328 -10.32 -6.16 3.01
N HIS A 329 -9.33 -5.51 2.40
CA HIS A 329 -9.44 -4.09 2.00
C HIS A 329 -10.61 -3.88 1.04
N LEU A 330 -10.61 -4.58 -0.11
CA LEU A 330 -11.61 -4.41 -1.14
C LEU A 330 -13.02 -4.75 -0.65
N ALA A 331 -13.18 -5.81 0.15
CA ALA A 331 -14.48 -6.14 0.75
C ALA A 331 -14.93 -5.14 1.83
N SER A 332 -14.01 -4.52 2.58
CA SER A 332 -14.39 -3.50 3.57
C SER A 332 -14.68 -2.13 2.94
N ARG A 333 -14.09 -1.79 1.79
CA ARG A 333 -14.37 -0.53 1.08
C ARG A 333 -15.56 -0.64 0.13
N PHE A 334 -15.71 -1.76 -0.56
CA PHE A 334 -16.74 -2.01 -1.58
C PHE A 334 -17.57 -3.29 -1.28
N PRO A 335 -18.16 -3.44 -0.07
CA PRO A 335 -18.85 -4.68 0.35
C PRO A 335 -20.07 -5.03 -0.50
N ASP A 336 -20.67 -4.05 -1.17
CA ASP A 336 -21.78 -4.19 -2.10
C ASP A 336 -21.37 -4.84 -3.44
N ARG A 337 -20.07 -4.96 -3.74
CA ARG A 337 -19.54 -5.56 -4.98
C ARG A 337 -19.29 -7.07 -4.89
N PHE A 338 -19.28 -7.67 -3.69
CA PHE A 338 -18.76 -9.02 -3.47
C PHE A 338 -19.73 -9.96 -2.74
N ALA A 339 -19.82 -11.19 -3.22
CA ALA A 339 -20.64 -12.26 -2.68
C ALA A 339 -20.00 -12.97 -1.47
N GLY A 340 -18.68 -12.83 -1.28
CA GLY A 340 -17.90 -13.41 -0.19
C GLY A 340 -16.39 -13.36 -0.44
N ILE A 341 -15.59 -13.59 0.61
CA ILE A 341 -14.11 -13.62 0.52
C ILE A 341 -13.49 -14.88 1.10
N ALA A 342 -12.35 -15.29 0.52
CA ALA A 342 -11.50 -16.39 0.98
C ALA A 342 -10.03 -15.92 1.12
N ALA A 343 -9.67 -15.45 2.32
CA ALA A 343 -8.39 -14.77 2.59
C ALA A 343 -7.39 -15.66 3.35
N GLY A 344 -6.20 -15.85 2.78
CA GLY A 344 -5.05 -16.52 3.41
C GLY A 344 -4.05 -15.53 3.98
N CYS A 345 -3.64 -15.73 5.24
CA CYS A 345 -2.51 -15.06 5.90
C CYS A 345 -2.36 -13.55 5.63
N GLY A 346 -3.49 -12.83 5.50
CA GLY A 346 -3.51 -11.39 5.21
C GLY A 346 -3.14 -10.55 6.42
N ASN A 347 -2.54 -9.38 6.19
CA ASN A 347 -2.49 -8.36 7.24
C ASN A 347 -3.86 -7.64 7.29
N THR A 348 -4.30 -7.23 8.47
CA THR A 348 -5.63 -6.63 8.69
C THR A 348 -5.61 -5.38 9.58
N ASP A 349 -4.52 -5.19 10.30
CA ASP A 349 -4.36 -4.15 11.31
C ASP A 349 -2.86 -3.85 11.46
N VAL A 350 -2.46 -2.65 11.07
CA VAL A 350 -1.08 -2.16 11.14
C VAL A 350 -0.64 -1.83 12.59
N GLN A 351 -1.57 -1.74 13.56
CA GLN A 351 -1.16 -1.69 14.98
C GLN A 351 -0.43 -2.97 15.41
N VAL A 352 -0.68 -4.13 14.80
CA VAL A 352 0.09 -5.36 15.08
C VAL A 352 1.60 -5.15 14.83
N TRP A 353 1.95 -4.30 13.85
CA TRP A 353 3.32 -3.94 13.51
C TRP A 353 3.92 -2.88 14.43
N ARG A 354 3.12 -1.90 14.88
CA ARG A 354 3.49 -1.03 16.01
C ARG A 354 3.89 -1.88 17.22
N ASP A 355 3.00 -2.79 17.63
CA ASP A 355 3.09 -3.51 18.89
C ASP A 355 4.18 -4.60 18.88
N ARG A 356 4.31 -5.35 17.77
CA ARG A 356 5.29 -6.45 17.67
C ARG A 356 6.70 -5.97 17.29
N TRP A 357 6.82 -4.96 16.45
CA TRP A 357 8.11 -4.56 15.87
C TRP A 357 8.70 -3.27 16.44
N LEU A 358 8.01 -2.62 17.39
CA LEU A 358 8.39 -1.33 17.98
C LEU A 358 8.66 -0.26 16.91
N TRP A 359 7.89 -0.27 15.82
CA TRP A 359 7.92 0.75 14.78
C TRP A 359 7.68 2.14 15.38
N ARG A 360 8.45 3.14 14.93
CA ARG A 360 8.68 4.37 15.71
C ARG A 360 7.41 5.19 15.93
N VAL A 361 6.88 5.10 17.15
CA VAL A 361 5.81 5.98 17.65
C VAL A 361 6.40 7.01 18.61
N PRO A 362 6.31 8.30 18.25
CA PRO A 362 6.42 9.41 19.19
C PRO A 362 5.42 9.28 20.36
N ALA A 363 5.87 8.70 21.49
CA ALA A 363 5.03 8.53 22.68
C ALA A 363 4.55 9.88 23.25
N ASP A 364 5.45 10.87 23.31
CA ASP A 364 5.21 12.19 23.90
C ASP A 364 4.88 13.29 22.86
N SER A 365 4.44 12.91 21.65
CA SER A 365 4.11 13.88 20.61
C SER A 365 2.70 14.46 20.77
N PRO A 366 2.50 15.79 20.69
CA PRO A 366 1.16 16.37 20.60
C PRO A 366 0.43 15.99 19.30
N GLN A 367 1.14 15.42 18.32
CA GLN A 367 0.60 14.89 17.06
C GLN A 367 0.37 13.36 17.10
N ALA A 368 0.62 12.69 18.24
CA ALA A 368 0.49 11.24 18.35
C ALA A 368 -0.93 10.75 17.97
N ALA A 369 -1.99 11.40 18.46
CA ALA A 369 -3.37 11.01 18.19
C ALA A 369 -3.75 11.05 16.69
N VAL A 370 -3.21 12.02 15.91
CA VAL A 370 -3.42 12.04 14.46
C VAL A 370 -2.56 11.00 13.74
N ARG A 371 -1.34 10.72 14.20
CA ARG A 371 -0.53 9.60 13.69
C ARG A 371 -1.20 8.25 13.93
N GLU A 372 -1.86 8.04 15.06
CA GLU A 372 -2.61 6.82 15.33
C GLU A 372 -3.89 6.73 14.50
N PHE A 373 -4.69 7.80 14.40
CA PHE A 373 -5.87 7.82 13.52
C PHE A 373 -5.52 7.48 12.06
N LEU A 374 -4.47 8.10 11.51
CA LEU A 374 -4.04 7.88 10.12
C LEU A 374 -3.40 6.51 9.88
N ARG A 375 -2.85 5.88 10.93
CA ARG A 375 -2.39 4.49 10.90
C ARG A 375 -3.60 3.54 10.90
N ASP A 376 -4.53 3.73 11.83
CA ASP A 376 -5.71 2.86 11.97
C ASP A 376 -6.59 2.90 10.71
N ASP A 377 -6.68 4.05 10.04
CA ASP A 377 -7.41 4.22 8.77
C ASP A 377 -6.90 3.34 7.62
N THR A 378 -5.68 2.80 7.67
CA THR A 378 -5.19 1.83 6.66
C THR A 378 -5.46 0.36 7.04
N GLY A 379 -5.87 0.08 8.28
CA GLY A 379 -6.30 -1.27 8.69
C GLY A 379 -7.69 -1.62 8.15
N SER A 380 -7.90 -2.88 7.77
CA SER A 380 -9.23 -3.40 7.36
C SER A 380 -10.07 -3.88 8.55
N ALA A 381 -9.45 -4.29 9.65
CA ALA A 381 -10.15 -4.61 10.91
C ALA A 381 -10.90 -3.38 11.48
N THR A 382 -10.32 -2.19 11.30
CA THR A 382 -10.92 -0.86 11.53
C THR A 382 -12.30 -0.68 10.89
N TYR A 383 -12.56 -1.44 9.81
CA TYR A 383 -13.75 -1.39 8.96
C TYR A 383 -14.51 -2.72 8.90
N ALA A 384 -14.30 -3.63 9.87
CA ALA A 384 -14.99 -4.91 9.94
C ALA A 384 -16.55 -4.80 9.96
N ALA A 385 -17.09 -3.66 10.41
CA ALA A 385 -18.53 -3.37 10.35
C ALA A 385 -19.09 -3.38 8.92
N ASN A 386 -18.28 -2.96 7.93
CA ASN A 386 -18.66 -2.87 6.52
C ASN A 386 -18.85 -4.26 5.91
N LEU A 387 -18.18 -5.28 6.46
CA LEU A 387 -18.30 -6.67 6.04
C LEU A 387 -19.64 -7.32 6.43
N TRP A 388 -20.56 -6.62 7.11
CA TRP A 388 -21.83 -7.17 7.63
C TRP A 388 -22.62 -8.05 6.64
N ASN A 389 -22.68 -7.65 5.37
CA ASN A 389 -23.38 -8.39 4.32
C ASN A 389 -22.47 -9.38 3.56
N VAL A 390 -21.15 -9.32 3.74
CA VAL A 390 -20.14 -10.12 3.03
C VAL A 390 -19.70 -11.33 3.89
N PRO A 391 -19.87 -12.58 3.42
CA PRO A 391 -19.28 -13.76 4.03
C PRO A 391 -17.75 -13.73 4.06
N VAL A 392 -17.16 -14.20 5.15
CA VAL A 392 -15.70 -14.22 5.36
C VAL A 392 -15.22 -15.63 5.70
N VAL A 393 -14.41 -16.24 4.83
CA VAL A 393 -13.54 -17.37 5.21
C VAL A 393 -12.11 -16.86 5.25
N ALA A 394 -11.45 -17.04 6.40
CA ALA A 394 -10.05 -16.67 6.57
C ALA A 394 -9.24 -17.84 7.14
N LEU A 395 -8.00 -18.00 6.67
CA LEU A 395 -7.06 -19.01 7.14
C LEU A 395 -5.73 -18.34 7.49
N HIS A 396 -5.11 -18.70 8.62
CA HIS A 396 -3.85 -18.11 9.06
C HIS A 396 -2.98 -19.13 9.79
N GLY A 397 -1.67 -19.14 9.52
CA GLY A 397 -0.71 -19.94 10.28
C GLY A 397 -0.49 -19.40 11.69
N GLU A 398 -0.54 -20.24 12.72
CA GLU A 398 -0.28 -19.80 14.10
C GLU A 398 1.19 -19.40 14.34
N GLU A 399 2.11 -19.90 13.51
CA GLU A 399 3.55 -19.59 13.55
C GLU A 399 3.97 -18.60 12.46
N ASP A 400 3.03 -17.92 11.79
CA ASP A 400 3.33 -17.01 10.67
C ASP A 400 4.33 -15.90 11.09
N PRO A 401 5.55 -15.89 10.51
CA PRO A 401 6.60 -14.93 10.85
C PRO A 401 6.59 -13.70 9.93
N VAL A 402 5.74 -13.65 8.91
CA VAL A 402 5.67 -12.57 7.90
C VAL A 402 4.45 -11.69 8.16
N ASN A 403 3.26 -12.28 8.31
CA ASN A 403 2.03 -11.61 8.71
C ASN A 403 1.57 -12.26 10.03
N HIS A 404 1.77 -11.61 11.17
CA HIS A 404 1.58 -12.28 12.46
C HIS A 404 0.10 -12.64 12.71
N ARG A 405 -0.16 -13.82 13.31
CA ARG A 405 -1.52 -14.33 13.62
C ARG A 405 -2.44 -13.32 14.35
N ALA A 406 -1.86 -12.35 15.06
CA ALA A 406 -2.62 -11.27 15.71
C ALA A 406 -3.51 -10.47 14.73
N HIS A 407 -3.21 -10.44 13.43
CA HIS A 407 -4.13 -9.89 12.41
C HIS A 407 -5.43 -10.70 12.32
N ALA A 408 -5.33 -12.03 12.26
CA ALA A 408 -6.48 -12.92 12.27
C ALA A 408 -7.20 -12.89 13.62
N ASP A 409 -6.48 -12.80 14.75
CA ASP A 409 -7.09 -12.65 16.08
C ASP A 409 -7.89 -11.35 16.22
N ARG A 410 -7.35 -10.21 15.78
CA ARG A 410 -8.04 -8.90 15.86
C ARG A 410 -9.23 -8.81 14.90
N MET A 411 -9.09 -9.32 13.66
CA MET A 411 -10.22 -9.40 12.71
C MET A 411 -11.32 -10.34 13.24
N ARG A 412 -10.95 -11.49 13.82
CA ARG A 412 -11.88 -12.41 14.48
C ARG A 412 -12.63 -11.71 15.62
N ALA A 413 -11.90 -11.08 16.55
CA ALA A 413 -12.50 -10.39 17.69
C ALA A 413 -13.49 -9.28 17.27
N ALA A 414 -13.15 -8.50 16.24
CA ALA A 414 -14.03 -7.46 15.71
C ALA A 414 -15.32 -8.06 15.11
N LEU A 415 -15.22 -9.16 14.34
CA LEU A 415 -16.37 -9.86 13.76
C LEU A 415 -17.24 -10.56 14.83
N GLU A 416 -16.63 -11.08 15.89
CA GLU A 416 -17.30 -11.66 17.07
C GLU A 416 -18.07 -10.59 17.86
N GLU A 417 -17.45 -9.43 18.14
CA GLU A 417 -18.07 -8.30 18.83
C GLU A 417 -19.26 -7.72 18.04
N LEU A 418 -19.08 -7.55 16.72
CA LEU A 418 -20.14 -7.11 15.80
C LEU A 418 -21.30 -8.12 15.69
N LYS A 419 -21.08 -9.38 16.12
CA LYS A 419 -21.95 -10.54 15.92
C LYS A 419 -22.22 -10.79 14.43
N HIS A 420 -21.16 -10.80 13.64
CA HIS A 420 -21.24 -11.02 12.19
C HIS A 420 -21.86 -12.40 11.89
N PRO A 421 -22.86 -12.49 10.99
CA PRO A 421 -23.66 -13.70 10.84
C PRO A 421 -23.01 -14.80 9.97
N ARG A 422 -21.94 -14.50 9.21
CA ARG A 422 -21.40 -15.37 8.16
C ARG A 422 -19.87 -15.33 8.07
N PHE A 423 -19.15 -15.54 9.18
CA PHE A 423 -17.67 -15.61 9.16
C PHE A 423 -17.10 -16.91 9.73
N ARG A 424 -15.89 -17.25 9.31
CA ARG A 424 -15.06 -18.35 9.83
C ARG A 424 -13.58 -18.00 9.69
N VAL A 425 -12.94 -17.63 10.80
CA VAL A 425 -11.48 -17.49 10.88
C VAL A 425 -10.89 -18.80 11.40
N ILE A 426 -9.97 -19.39 10.64
CA ILE A 426 -9.31 -20.66 10.96
C ILE A 426 -7.83 -20.40 11.23
N LEU A 427 -7.41 -20.61 12.47
CA LEU A 427 -5.99 -20.70 12.81
C LEU A 427 -5.48 -22.12 12.51
N LEU A 428 -4.28 -22.22 11.97
CA LEU A 428 -3.62 -23.47 11.57
C LEU A 428 -2.39 -23.70 12.49
N PRO A 429 -2.49 -24.61 13.49
CA PRO A 429 -1.38 -24.90 14.39
C PRO A 429 -0.16 -25.47 13.66
N LEU A 430 1.04 -25.09 14.09
CA LEU A 430 2.33 -25.50 13.51
C LEU A 430 2.51 -25.11 12.02
N VAL A 431 1.69 -24.19 11.50
CA VAL A 431 1.77 -23.67 10.13
C VAL A 431 2.29 -22.23 10.15
N GLN A 432 3.20 -21.93 9.23
CA GLN A 432 3.81 -20.61 9.03
C GLN A 432 3.09 -19.86 7.89
N HIS A 433 3.76 -18.94 7.20
CA HIS A 433 3.14 -18.07 6.18
C HIS A 433 2.58 -18.80 4.95
N GLY A 434 3.14 -19.96 4.59
CA GLY A 434 2.83 -20.68 3.35
C GLY A 434 1.96 -21.92 3.55
N PHE A 435 0.79 -21.94 2.92
CA PHE A 435 -0.11 -23.10 2.85
C PHE A 435 -1.05 -22.99 1.63
N SER A 436 -1.70 -24.10 1.26
CA SER A 436 -2.67 -24.15 0.17
C SER A 436 -4.10 -23.90 0.68
N ILE A 437 -4.92 -23.22 -0.12
CA ILE A 437 -6.35 -23.00 0.14
C ILE A 437 -7.16 -23.55 -1.02
N ASP A 438 -8.16 -24.37 -0.71
CA ASP A 438 -9.22 -24.74 -1.65
C ASP A 438 -10.23 -23.59 -1.73
N TYR A 439 -9.95 -22.63 -2.62
CA TYR A 439 -10.78 -21.44 -2.79
C TYR A 439 -12.18 -21.76 -3.33
N ALA A 440 -12.34 -22.83 -4.12
CA ALA A 440 -13.65 -23.22 -4.62
C ALA A 440 -14.56 -23.63 -3.46
N LYS A 441 -14.07 -24.54 -2.60
CA LYS A 441 -14.77 -25.00 -1.40
C LYS A 441 -14.95 -23.92 -0.33
N ALA A 442 -14.05 -22.93 -0.27
CA ALA A 442 -14.18 -21.79 0.64
C ALA A 442 -15.31 -20.82 0.23
N LEU A 443 -15.80 -20.88 -1.01
CA LEU A 443 -16.77 -19.95 -1.60
C LEU A 443 -18.05 -20.65 -2.12
N GLU A 444 -18.13 -21.98 -2.04
CA GLU A 444 -19.10 -22.86 -2.71
C GLU A 444 -20.58 -22.55 -2.44
N SER A 445 -20.90 -21.87 -1.33
CA SER A 445 -22.27 -21.59 -0.87
C SER A 445 -22.56 -20.10 -0.64
N PHE A 446 -21.73 -19.21 -1.16
CA PHE A 446 -21.85 -17.77 -0.95
C PHE A 446 -22.60 -17.07 -2.08
N GLU A 447 -23.50 -16.14 -1.71
CA GLU A 447 -24.31 -15.36 -2.62
C GLU A 447 -24.48 -13.95 -2.05
N ARG A 448 -24.41 -12.95 -2.93
CA ARG A 448 -24.48 -11.52 -2.59
C ARG A 448 -25.93 -11.15 -2.22
N VAL A 449 -26.11 -10.48 -1.08
CA VAL A 449 -27.44 -9.98 -0.68
C VAL A 449 -27.72 -8.68 -1.45
N ALA A 450 -28.28 -8.80 -2.65
CA ALA A 450 -28.43 -7.69 -3.59
C ALA A 450 -29.29 -6.51 -3.08
N ARG A 451 -30.19 -6.74 -2.12
CA ARG A 451 -31.04 -5.73 -1.45
C ARG A 451 -31.12 -6.02 0.05
N PRO A 452 -30.11 -5.63 0.85
CA PRO A 452 -30.00 -6.05 2.24
C PRO A 452 -30.93 -5.26 3.16
N SER A 453 -31.63 -5.94 4.07
CA SER A 453 -32.48 -5.29 5.08
C SER A 453 -31.69 -4.58 6.20
N ARG A 454 -30.37 -4.76 6.25
CA ARG A 454 -29.47 -3.99 7.12
C ARG A 454 -28.18 -3.63 6.39
N VAL A 455 -27.77 -2.36 6.51
CA VAL A 455 -26.45 -1.89 6.09
C VAL A 455 -25.74 -1.32 7.30
N ARG A 456 -24.54 -1.82 7.55
CA ARG A 456 -23.57 -1.24 8.48
C ARG A 456 -22.38 -0.77 7.64
N TYR A 457 -21.97 0.47 7.82
CA TYR A 457 -20.85 1.02 7.06
C TYR A 457 -20.14 2.12 7.86
N ALA A 458 -18.83 2.21 7.71
CA ALA A 458 -17.98 3.22 8.30
C ALA A 458 -16.88 3.64 7.32
N THR A 459 -16.48 4.91 7.36
CA THR A 459 -15.41 5.45 6.51
C THR A 459 -14.75 6.68 7.16
N SER A 460 -13.55 7.01 6.70
CA SER A 460 -12.89 8.30 6.94
C SER A 460 -12.64 9.08 5.63
N TRP A 461 -13.06 8.53 4.49
CA TRP A 461 -12.90 9.07 3.14
C TRP A 461 -14.25 9.01 2.41
N LEU A 462 -14.70 10.13 1.87
CA LEU A 462 -15.92 10.24 1.07
C LEU A 462 -15.82 9.48 -0.27
N ARG A 463 -14.62 9.18 -0.77
CA ARG A 463 -14.41 8.22 -1.87
C ARG A 463 -15.05 6.87 -1.58
N TYR A 464 -14.82 6.30 -0.40
CA TYR A 464 -15.49 5.09 0.08
C TYR A 464 -16.80 5.51 0.76
N SER A 465 -17.77 5.93 -0.05
CA SER A 465 -18.99 6.57 0.45
C SER A 465 -19.93 5.63 1.21
N GLY A 466 -20.09 4.37 0.79
CA GLY A 466 -21.19 3.55 1.29
C GLY A 466 -21.28 2.12 0.76
N SER A 467 -22.47 1.55 0.95
CA SER A 467 -22.82 0.18 0.57
C SER A 467 -24.32 0.09 0.34
N ALA A 468 -24.72 -0.45 -0.82
CA ALA A 468 -26.12 -0.59 -1.20
C ALA A 468 -26.92 0.72 -0.98
N TRP A 469 -28.08 0.66 -0.32
CA TRP A 469 -28.96 1.81 -0.13
C TRP A 469 -28.46 2.91 0.84
N LEU A 470 -27.25 2.84 1.43
CA LEU A 470 -26.70 3.91 2.29
C LEU A 470 -25.31 4.39 1.88
N HIS A 471 -25.15 5.71 1.78
CA HIS A 471 -23.87 6.37 1.54
C HIS A 471 -23.69 7.63 2.40
N ILE A 472 -22.52 7.75 3.03
CA ILE A 472 -22.02 8.94 3.71
C ILE A 472 -21.40 9.87 2.66
N GLU A 473 -21.92 11.10 2.57
CA GLU A 473 -21.49 12.09 1.58
C GLU A 473 -21.03 13.41 2.22
N GLY A 474 -20.73 13.39 3.53
CA GLY A 474 -20.13 14.50 4.27
C GLY A 474 -19.96 14.18 5.76
N PHE A 475 -18.91 14.72 6.39
CA PHE A 475 -18.59 14.51 7.80
C PHE A 475 -18.92 15.74 8.67
N ARG A 476 -19.04 15.58 9.99
CA ARG A 476 -19.12 16.72 10.94
C ARG A 476 -17.74 17.18 11.40
N ARG A 477 -16.75 16.27 11.42
CA ARG A 477 -15.37 16.52 11.85
C ARG A 477 -14.41 15.63 11.04
N ARG A 478 -13.38 16.22 10.44
CA ARG A 478 -12.22 15.47 9.88
C ARG A 478 -11.41 14.82 11.00
N LEU A 479 -10.57 13.84 10.67
CA LEU A 479 -9.79 13.05 11.63
C LEU A 479 -10.66 12.33 12.69
N CYS A 480 -11.87 11.96 12.29
CA CYS A 480 -12.82 11.17 13.06
C CYS A 480 -13.60 10.29 12.10
N ARG A 481 -13.75 9.00 12.42
CA ARG A 481 -14.43 8.02 11.55
C ARG A 481 -15.94 8.30 11.56
N ALA A 482 -16.56 8.36 10.39
CA ALA A 482 -18.02 8.41 10.28
C ALA A 482 -18.60 7.01 10.11
N SER A 483 -19.81 6.79 10.59
CA SER A 483 -20.50 5.50 10.45
C SER A 483 -22.02 5.62 10.42
N VAL A 484 -22.64 4.57 9.87
CA VAL A 484 -24.09 4.36 9.79
C VAL A 484 -24.45 2.92 10.15
N ASP A 485 -25.54 2.74 10.89
CA ASP A 485 -26.21 1.45 11.11
C ASP A 485 -27.68 1.64 10.71
N GLY A 486 -28.03 1.16 9.52
CA GLY A 486 -29.33 1.32 8.90
C GLY A 486 -30.09 0.00 8.79
N VAL A 487 -31.37 0.01 9.17
CA VAL A 487 -32.31 -1.11 9.03
C VAL A 487 -33.50 -0.66 8.19
N ALA A 488 -33.85 -1.47 7.19
CA ALA A 488 -35.05 -1.33 6.38
C ALA A 488 -35.93 -2.57 6.60
N ASP A 489 -37.13 -2.37 7.15
CA ASP A 489 -38.08 -3.45 7.46
C ASP A 489 -38.80 -3.94 6.18
N PRO A 490 -38.59 -5.21 5.74
CA PRO A 490 -39.23 -5.71 4.52
C PRO A 490 -40.75 -5.87 4.61
N ALA A 491 -41.34 -5.89 5.82
CA ALA A 491 -42.76 -6.08 6.02
C ALA A 491 -43.52 -4.74 6.10
N THR A 492 -42.95 -3.72 6.74
CA THR A 492 -43.58 -2.39 6.89
C THR A 492 -43.05 -1.33 5.93
N GLY A 493 -41.87 -1.55 5.34
CA GLY A 493 -41.14 -0.52 4.59
C GLY A 493 -40.44 0.54 5.45
N ASP A 494 -40.61 0.56 6.77
CA ASP A 494 -39.95 1.55 7.65
C ASP A 494 -38.41 1.48 7.53
N VAL A 495 -37.76 2.64 7.36
CA VAL A 495 -36.30 2.77 7.30
C VAL A 495 -35.81 3.56 8.51
N LYS A 496 -34.86 3.00 9.24
CA LYS A 496 -34.27 3.60 10.46
C LYS A 496 -32.76 3.60 10.34
N VAL A 497 -32.12 4.76 10.49
CA VAL A 497 -30.66 4.92 10.41
C VAL A 497 -30.15 5.64 11.65
N ALA A 498 -29.17 5.05 12.33
CA ALA A 498 -28.36 5.73 13.33
C ALA A 498 -27.02 6.14 12.70
N THR A 499 -26.53 7.34 13.01
CA THR A 499 -25.33 7.93 12.43
C THR A 499 -24.34 8.40 13.49
N ALA A 500 -23.03 8.30 13.19
CA ALA A 500 -21.96 8.93 13.95
C ALA A 500 -21.06 9.74 13.02
N ASN A 501 -20.73 10.97 13.40
CA ASN A 501 -19.92 11.93 12.63
C ASN A 501 -20.41 12.23 11.18
N VAL A 502 -21.63 11.85 10.78
CA VAL A 502 -22.20 12.18 9.46
C VAL A 502 -22.85 13.57 9.47
N SER A 503 -22.59 14.38 8.44
CA SER A 503 -23.29 15.65 8.18
C SER A 503 -24.18 15.60 6.93
N ARG A 504 -23.88 14.73 5.96
CA ARG A 504 -24.62 14.57 4.71
C ARG A 504 -24.73 13.08 4.37
N LEU A 505 -25.95 12.61 4.10
CA LEU A 505 -26.29 11.19 3.94
C LEU A 505 -27.14 11.01 2.68
N ARG A 506 -26.76 10.09 1.78
CA ARG A 506 -27.58 9.66 0.65
C ARG A 506 -28.20 8.29 0.92
N ILE A 507 -29.48 8.18 0.59
CA ILE A 507 -30.28 6.95 0.61
C ILE A 507 -30.69 6.64 -0.83
N ASP A 508 -30.56 5.39 -1.28
CA ASP A 508 -31.06 4.97 -2.59
C ASP A 508 -32.30 4.06 -2.47
N PRO A 509 -33.52 4.56 -2.76
CA PRO A 509 -34.73 3.76 -2.64
C PRO A 509 -34.80 2.55 -3.59
N ARG A 510 -33.96 2.54 -4.64
CA ARG A 510 -33.94 1.47 -5.66
C ARG A 510 -33.20 0.22 -5.16
N GLU A 511 -32.45 0.33 -4.07
CA GLU A 511 -31.62 -0.72 -3.47
C GLU A 511 -32.13 -1.18 -2.10
N LEU A 512 -33.20 -0.56 -1.60
CA LEU A 512 -33.97 -1.05 -0.45
C LEU A 512 -34.61 -2.42 -0.75
N PRO A 513 -34.89 -3.24 0.29
CA PRO A 513 -35.81 -4.37 0.17
C PRO A 513 -37.15 -3.94 -0.45
N ALA A 514 -37.75 -4.79 -1.27
CA ALA A 514 -39.04 -4.49 -1.89
C ALA A 514 -40.16 -4.48 -0.83
N SER A 515 -40.90 -3.38 -0.76
CA SER A 515 -42.10 -3.21 0.09
C SER A 515 -43.20 -2.51 -0.70
N ASN A 516 -44.46 -2.81 -0.36
CA ASN A 516 -45.66 -2.20 -0.94
C ASN A 516 -46.28 -1.11 -0.04
N ALA A 517 -45.61 -0.76 1.07
CA ALA A 517 -46.11 0.15 2.10
C ALA A 517 -45.36 1.51 2.09
N PRO A 518 -45.99 2.61 2.56
CA PRO A 518 -45.36 3.92 2.62
C PRO A 518 -44.20 3.93 3.63
N VAL A 519 -42.98 4.11 3.13
CA VAL A 519 -41.74 4.15 3.91
C VAL A 519 -41.74 5.35 4.86
N ARG A 520 -41.69 5.12 6.17
CA ARG A 520 -41.32 6.17 7.13
C ARG A 520 -39.81 6.14 7.34
N LEU A 521 -39.14 7.27 7.12
CA LEU A 521 -37.72 7.44 7.42
C LEU A 521 -37.52 8.00 8.83
N THR A 522 -36.64 7.37 9.60
CA THR A 522 -36.14 7.89 10.87
C THR A 522 -34.61 8.01 10.83
N LEU A 523 -34.09 9.23 11.01
CA LEU A 523 -32.64 9.51 11.11
C LEU A 523 -32.31 9.97 12.54
N ASP A 524 -31.45 9.23 13.25
CA ASP A 524 -31.09 9.48 14.66
C ASP A 524 -32.29 9.68 15.59
N GLY A 525 -33.34 8.89 15.40
CA GLY A 525 -34.61 8.98 16.16
C GLY A 525 -35.57 10.07 15.70
N GLN A 526 -35.17 10.95 14.78
CA GLN A 526 -36.01 12.01 14.21
C GLN A 526 -36.78 11.46 13.01
N ALA A 527 -38.09 11.69 12.93
CA ALA A 527 -38.85 11.42 11.71
C ALA A 527 -38.56 12.50 10.65
N VAL A 528 -38.24 12.09 9.42
CA VAL A 528 -37.82 12.99 8.33
C VAL A 528 -38.67 12.74 7.08
N PRO A 529 -39.05 13.77 6.29
CA PRO A 529 -39.75 13.57 5.03
C PRO A 529 -39.01 12.62 4.08
N PHE A 530 -39.73 11.62 3.60
CA PHE A 530 -39.27 10.63 2.62
C PHE A 530 -40.46 10.28 1.74
N ASP A 531 -40.42 10.70 0.47
CA ASP A 531 -41.49 10.37 -0.47
C ASP A 531 -41.39 8.89 -0.84
N PRO A 532 -42.50 8.12 -0.82
CA PRO A 532 -42.46 6.72 -1.19
C PRO A 532 -42.08 6.56 -2.68
N PRO A 533 -41.26 5.55 -3.03
CA PRO A 533 -40.60 5.49 -4.33
C PRO A 533 -41.58 5.29 -5.50
N VAL A 534 -41.72 6.31 -6.34
CA VAL A 534 -42.31 6.19 -7.67
C VAL A 534 -41.30 5.51 -8.61
N ARG A 535 -41.77 4.68 -9.54
CA ARG A 535 -40.90 4.02 -10.54
C ARG A 535 -40.17 5.06 -11.40
N GLY A 536 -38.87 5.22 -11.17
CA GLY A 536 -38.01 6.15 -11.90
C GLY A 536 -37.22 7.10 -11.00
N ASP A 537 -37.62 7.23 -9.72
CA ASP A 537 -37.03 8.18 -8.79
C ASP A 537 -35.54 7.92 -8.50
N GLY A 538 -34.78 9.02 -8.44
CA GLY A 538 -33.38 9.04 -8.03
C GLY A 538 -33.18 8.99 -6.50
N PRO A 539 -31.91 8.82 -6.07
CA PRO A 539 -31.58 8.78 -4.65
C PRO A 539 -31.95 10.08 -3.92
N ARG A 540 -32.24 9.95 -2.63
CA ARG A 540 -32.55 11.09 -1.74
C ARG A 540 -31.33 11.44 -0.90
N VAL A 541 -31.03 12.73 -0.77
CA VAL A 541 -29.93 13.24 0.04
C VAL A 541 -30.49 14.04 1.22
N TYR A 542 -29.89 13.84 2.38
CA TYR A 542 -30.24 14.49 3.65
C TYR A 542 -29.03 15.20 4.22
N THR A 543 -29.26 16.37 4.80
CA THR A 543 -28.24 17.18 5.49
C THR A 543 -28.61 17.36 6.95
N ARG A 544 -27.60 17.42 7.81
CA ARG A 544 -27.73 17.65 9.24
C ARG A 544 -27.28 19.05 9.63
N GLY A 545 -28.17 19.82 10.25
CA GLY A 545 -27.87 21.15 10.77
C GLY A 545 -26.90 21.12 11.97
N GLU A 546 -26.34 22.28 12.31
CA GLU A 546 -25.53 22.44 13.53
C GLU A 546 -26.37 22.26 14.81
N ASP A 547 -27.69 22.51 14.73
CA ASP A 547 -28.69 22.17 15.74
C ASP A 547 -28.95 20.65 15.88
N GLY A 548 -28.28 19.84 15.06
CA GLY A 548 -28.37 18.39 15.04
C GLY A 548 -29.58 17.82 14.29
N ARG A 549 -30.46 18.67 13.72
CA ARG A 549 -31.66 18.23 13.00
C ARG A 549 -31.35 17.72 11.59
N TRP A 550 -32.12 16.74 11.13
CA TRP A 550 -32.06 16.21 9.78
C TRP A 550 -33.15 16.81 8.89
N ALA A 551 -32.79 17.21 7.67
CA ALA A 551 -33.71 17.67 6.63
C ALA A 551 -33.27 17.14 5.25
N PRO A 552 -34.19 17.02 4.26
CA PRO A 552 -33.81 16.84 2.86
C PRO A 552 -32.81 17.93 2.43
N ALA A 553 -31.78 17.56 1.69
CA ALA A 553 -30.80 18.51 1.19
C ALA A 553 -31.45 19.50 0.21
N ALA A 554 -31.13 20.78 0.36
CA ALA A 554 -31.40 21.76 -0.68
C ALA A 554 -30.58 21.44 -1.94
N LEU A 555 -31.02 21.93 -3.10
CA LEU A 555 -30.19 21.91 -4.30
C LEU A 555 -28.92 22.73 -4.02
N GLU A 556 -27.76 22.09 -4.15
CA GLU A 556 -26.47 22.75 -3.96
C GLU A 556 -26.21 23.77 -5.07
N ASP A 557 -25.77 24.96 -4.67
CA ASP A 557 -25.24 25.95 -5.61
C ASP A 557 -23.90 25.45 -6.16
N SER A 558 -23.95 24.85 -7.35
CA SER A 558 -22.78 24.31 -8.05
C SER A 558 -21.82 25.39 -8.57
N SER A 559 -22.15 26.68 -8.42
CA SER A 559 -21.24 27.80 -8.69
C SER A 559 -20.38 28.20 -7.48
N ALA A 560 -20.70 27.73 -6.28
CA ALA A 560 -19.95 28.05 -5.07
C ALA A 560 -18.53 27.46 -5.10
N PHE A 561 -17.52 28.32 -4.95
CA PHE A 561 -16.11 27.94 -4.86
C PHE A 561 -15.50 28.38 -3.51
N PRO A 562 -14.72 27.51 -2.83
CA PRO A 562 -14.50 26.10 -3.15
C PRO A 562 -15.76 25.24 -2.87
N PRO A 563 -16.02 24.20 -3.67
CA PRO A 563 -17.13 23.29 -3.42
C PRO A 563 -16.86 22.45 -2.16
N ALA A 564 -17.92 22.04 -1.46
CA ALA A 564 -17.81 21.19 -0.29
C ALA A 564 -17.06 19.88 -0.61
N LYS A 565 -16.30 19.39 0.38
CA LYS A 565 -15.54 18.13 0.28
C LYS A 565 -16.46 16.97 -0.08
N ASN A 566 -16.06 16.18 -1.08
CA ASN A 566 -16.87 15.13 -1.68
C ASN A 566 -16.00 14.01 -2.26
N ALA A 567 -16.61 12.93 -2.76
CA ALA A 567 -15.93 11.75 -3.28
C ALA A 567 -14.95 11.99 -4.46
N ARG A 568 -14.97 13.15 -5.10
CA ARG A 568 -14.01 13.56 -6.16
C ARG A 568 -12.90 14.46 -5.60
N VAL A 569 -13.27 15.40 -4.72
CA VAL A 569 -12.35 16.37 -4.09
C VAL A 569 -12.59 16.44 -2.59
N GLU A 570 -11.72 15.83 -1.79
CA GLU A 570 -11.77 15.85 -0.32
C GLU A 570 -10.40 15.91 0.40
N GLY A 571 -9.29 15.66 -0.30
CA GLY A 571 -7.98 15.44 0.33
C GLY A 571 -7.86 14.07 1.02
N PRO A 572 -6.68 13.68 1.53
CA PRO A 572 -5.39 14.37 1.44
C PRO A 572 -4.80 14.41 0.02
N LEU A 573 -3.62 15.00 -0.12
CA LEU A 573 -2.86 15.13 -1.37
C LEU A 573 -2.65 13.79 -2.10
N GLU A 574 -2.63 12.66 -1.39
CA GLU A 574 -2.65 11.34 -2.02
C GLU A 574 -3.85 11.12 -2.97
N HIS A 575 -5.04 11.65 -2.62
CA HIS A 575 -6.27 11.47 -3.40
C HIS A 575 -6.17 12.12 -4.81
N VAL A 576 -5.27 13.10 -4.98
CA VAL A 576 -4.94 13.70 -6.29
C VAL A 576 -4.41 12.64 -7.27
N PHE A 577 -3.66 11.66 -6.78
CA PHE A 577 -3.07 10.57 -7.54
C PHE A 577 -3.97 9.33 -7.65
N MET A 578 -5.16 9.35 -7.05
CA MET A 578 -6.16 8.26 -7.12
C MET A 578 -7.31 8.57 -8.10
N SER A 579 -7.09 9.52 -9.01
CA SER A 579 -7.93 9.81 -10.17
C SER A 579 -7.07 10.50 -11.22
N ARG A 580 -7.53 10.59 -12.49
CA ARG A 580 -6.74 11.06 -13.63
C ARG A 580 -5.95 12.33 -13.31
N PHE A 581 -4.64 12.33 -13.57
CA PHE A 581 -3.78 13.48 -13.26
C PHE A 581 -2.77 13.80 -14.37
N LEU A 582 -2.21 15.01 -14.30
CA LEU A 582 -1.14 15.54 -15.15
C LEU A 582 -0.07 16.18 -14.27
N LEU A 583 1.21 15.84 -14.52
CA LEU A 583 2.33 16.62 -14.00
C LEU A 583 2.62 17.78 -14.94
N VAL A 584 2.51 19.02 -14.47
CA VAL A 584 2.71 20.22 -15.29
C VAL A 584 4.02 20.90 -14.89
N ALA A 585 4.86 21.15 -15.89
CA ALA A 585 6.15 21.81 -15.74
C ALA A 585 6.02 23.35 -15.86
N PRO A 586 6.91 24.13 -15.20
CA PRO A 586 6.93 25.59 -15.34
C PRO A 586 7.43 26.00 -16.73
N ASP A 587 6.68 26.93 -17.34
CA ASP A 587 6.91 27.54 -18.65
C ASP A 587 7.90 28.72 -18.62
N GLY A 588 8.21 29.25 -17.43
CA GLY A 588 9.14 30.35 -17.23
C GLY A 588 10.61 29.96 -17.04
N SER A 589 11.43 31.00 -16.87
CA SER A 589 12.89 30.93 -16.69
C SER A 589 13.38 31.50 -15.35
N GLY A 590 12.48 31.58 -14.35
CA GLY A 590 12.84 31.98 -12.99
C GLY A 590 13.86 31.04 -12.32
N PRO A 591 14.49 31.45 -11.22
CA PRO A 591 15.61 30.71 -10.62
C PRO A 591 15.26 29.28 -10.21
N ASN A 592 13.98 29.04 -9.88
CA ASN A 592 13.47 27.74 -9.44
C ASN A 592 13.04 26.82 -10.60
N ALA A 593 12.86 27.36 -11.81
CA ALA A 593 12.15 26.69 -12.89
C ALA A 593 12.84 25.40 -13.38
N GLU A 594 14.18 25.34 -13.41
CA GLU A 594 14.87 24.12 -13.86
C GLU A 594 14.85 23.01 -12.80
N ALA A 595 14.96 23.35 -11.50
CA ALA A 595 14.82 22.37 -10.43
C ALA A 595 13.38 21.82 -10.35
N ALA A 596 12.38 22.67 -10.59
CA ALA A 596 10.99 22.26 -10.75
C ALA A 596 10.79 21.34 -11.98
N ARG A 597 11.36 21.69 -13.16
CA ARG A 597 11.37 20.80 -14.34
C ARG A 597 12.09 19.48 -14.11
N ARG A 598 13.16 19.48 -13.29
CA ARG A 598 13.85 18.26 -12.87
C ARG A 598 12.97 17.40 -11.96
N ALA A 599 12.31 18.00 -10.95
CA ALA A 599 11.41 17.29 -10.05
C ALA A 599 10.18 16.66 -10.75
N VAL A 600 9.65 17.28 -11.81
CA VAL A 600 8.62 16.66 -12.68
C VAL A 600 9.14 15.37 -13.32
N LYS A 601 10.36 15.39 -13.87
CA LYS A 601 11.00 14.21 -14.49
C LYS A 601 11.27 13.12 -13.45
N ASP A 602 11.78 13.50 -12.28
CA ASP A 602 12.12 12.58 -11.20
C ASP A 602 10.86 11.91 -10.60
N LEU A 603 9.74 12.63 -10.47
CA LEU A 603 8.47 12.03 -10.09
C LEU A 603 7.96 11.05 -11.16
N ALA A 604 8.01 11.41 -12.44
CA ALA A 604 7.59 10.51 -13.52
C ALA A 604 8.42 9.22 -13.58
N GLN A 605 9.73 9.33 -13.33
CA GLN A 605 10.64 8.18 -13.23
C GLN A 605 10.37 7.33 -11.98
N TRP A 606 10.10 7.93 -10.83
CA TRP A 606 9.68 7.20 -9.63
C TRP A 606 8.33 6.50 -9.83
N TRP A 607 7.36 7.15 -10.46
CA TRP A 607 6.06 6.57 -10.81
C TRP A 607 6.27 5.34 -11.70
N GLN A 608 7.14 5.44 -12.72
CA GLN A 608 7.52 4.29 -13.55
C GLN A 608 8.20 3.17 -12.75
N ALA A 609 9.10 3.50 -11.82
CA ALA A 609 9.79 2.51 -11.00
C ALA A 609 8.86 1.77 -10.03
N ARG A 610 7.81 2.43 -9.52
CA ARG A 610 6.81 1.84 -8.62
C ARG A 610 5.69 1.12 -9.39
N TYR A 611 5.18 1.73 -10.46
CA TYR A 611 3.96 1.35 -11.17
C TYR A 611 4.20 0.83 -12.60
N VAL A 612 5.43 0.40 -12.91
CA VAL A 612 5.91 -0.18 -14.18
C VAL A 612 6.00 0.82 -15.35
N PHE A 613 5.06 1.76 -15.46
CA PHE A 613 4.94 2.70 -16.58
C PHE A 613 4.91 4.16 -16.09
N PRO A 614 5.44 5.13 -16.86
CA PRO A 614 5.50 6.53 -16.42
C PRO A 614 4.11 7.19 -16.45
N CYS A 615 3.88 8.12 -15.52
CA CYS A 615 2.70 8.98 -15.55
C CYS A 615 2.85 10.12 -16.58
N ARG A 616 1.72 10.70 -16.99
CA ARG A 616 1.65 11.78 -17.97
C ARG A 616 2.29 13.08 -17.46
N THR A 617 3.14 13.68 -18.30
CA THR A 617 3.66 15.03 -18.14
C THR A 617 3.08 15.95 -19.24
N ALA A 618 2.96 17.24 -18.96
CA ALA A 618 2.49 18.26 -19.91
C ALA A 618 3.24 19.58 -19.73
N ARG A 619 3.36 20.35 -20.82
CA ARG A 619 3.74 21.77 -20.77
C ARG A 619 2.47 22.61 -20.59
N VAL A 620 2.60 23.87 -20.21
CA VAL A 620 1.45 24.69 -19.81
C VAL A 620 0.49 24.96 -20.96
N GLU A 621 1.01 25.14 -22.17
CA GLU A 621 0.21 25.32 -23.39
C GLU A 621 -0.47 24.02 -23.88
N ASP A 622 -0.01 22.86 -23.42
CA ASP A 622 -0.61 21.55 -23.75
C ASP A 622 -1.83 21.24 -22.84
N VAL A 623 -2.03 22.01 -21.76
CA VAL A 623 -3.15 21.86 -20.80
C VAL A 623 -4.41 22.52 -21.37
N THR A 624 -5.11 21.78 -22.23
CA THR A 624 -6.34 22.23 -22.88
C THR A 624 -7.51 22.40 -21.90
N GLY A 625 -8.56 23.09 -22.35
CA GLY A 625 -9.82 23.19 -21.61
C GLY A 625 -10.49 21.84 -21.32
N GLU A 626 -10.22 20.80 -22.12
CA GLU A 626 -10.72 19.45 -21.87
C GLU A 626 -9.90 18.74 -20.77
N GLU A 627 -8.57 18.79 -20.84
CA GLU A 627 -7.69 18.24 -19.80
C GLU A 627 -7.91 18.94 -18.45
N LEU A 628 -8.19 20.24 -18.42
CA LEU A 628 -8.60 20.97 -17.21
C LEU A 628 -9.82 20.37 -16.51
N GLN A 629 -10.86 19.96 -17.25
CA GLN A 629 -12.08 19.38 -16.67
C GLN A 629 -11.95 17.86 -16.41
N ARG A 630 -11.06 17.18 -17.14
CA ARG A 630 -10.87 15.72 -17.03
C ARG A 630 -9.83 15.32 -15.98
N SER A 631 -8.79 16.12 -15.79
CA SER A 631 -7.56 15.76 -15.05
C SER A 631 -7.30 16.67 -13.85
N ASN A 632 -6.79 16.09 -12.78
CA ASN A 632 -6.13 16.83 -11.69
C ASN A 632 -4.79 17.38 -12.18
N LEU A 633 -4.43 18.59 -11.76
CA LEU A 633 -3.16 19.20 -12.15
C LEU A 633 -2.17 19.21 -10.99
N VAL A 634 -0.96 18.68 -11.21
CA VAL A 634 0.15 18.70 -10.27
C VAL A 634 1.19 19.70 -10.77
N LEU A 635 1.13 20.93 -10.26
CA LEU A 635 1.89 22.08 -10.73
C LEU A 635 3.21 22.21 -9.94
N PHE A 636 4.33 22.24 -10.66
CA PHE A 636 5.67 22.46 -10.09
C PHE A 636 6.19 23.85 -10.43
N GLY A 637 6.83 24.53 -9.48
CA GLY A 637 7.36 25.89 -9.66
C GLY A 637 6.65 26.92 -8.80
N ARG A 638 6.62 28.17 -9.26
CA ARG A 638 6.12 29.34 -8.52
C ARG A 638 5.33 30.28 -9.45
N PRO A 639 4.47 31.19 -8.95
CA PRO A 639 3.76 32.16 -9.79
C PRO A 639 4.65 32.97 -10.75
N GLU A 640 5.87 33.30 -10.34
CA GLU A 640 6.84 34.03 -11.16
C GLU A 640 7.50 33.20 -12.28
N ASP A 641 7.38 31.86 -12.28
CA ASP A 641 7.91 30.98 -13.34
C ASP A 641 6.91 29.95 -13.90
N HIS A 642 5.64 29.99 -13.47
CA HIS A 642 4.59 29.10 -13.96
C HIS A 642 3.26 29.85 -14.18
N SER A 643 2.92 30.15 -15.44
CA SER A 643 1.81 31.06 -15.78
C SER A 643 0.42 30.56 -15.36
N LEU A 644 0.16 29.26 -15.47
CA LEU A 644 -1.08 28.64 -14.99
C LEU A 644 -1.19 28.63 -13.46
N LEU A 645 -0.07 28.46 -12.75
CA LEU A 645 -0.04 28.59 -11.29
C LEU A 645 -0.32 30.04 -10.86
N ALA A 646 0.26 31.03 -11.56
CA ALA A 646 0.01 32.45 -11.33
C ALA A 646 -1.49 32.83 -11.47
N ARG A 647 -2.21 32.19 -12.40
CA ARG A 647 -3.66 32.36 -12.59
C ARG A 647 -4.51 31.72 -11.48
N ILE A 648 -3.97 30.71 -10.79
CA ILE A 648 -4.72 29.89 -9.82
C ILE A 648 -4.47 30.35 -8.37
N VAL A 649 -3.24 30.71 -8.02
CA VAL A 649 -2.84 31.07 -6.65
C VAL A 649 -3.70 32.18 -6.00
N PRO A 650 -4.20 33.22 -6.70
CA PRO A 650 -5.10 34.21 -6.11
C PRO A 650 -6.43 33.64 -5.55
N SER A 651 -6.78 32.39 -5.87
CA SER A 651 -7.95 31.67 -5.34
C SER A 651 -7.59 30.54 -4.38
N LEU A 652 -6.33 30.42 -3.97
CA LEU A 652 -5.85 29.39 -3.03
C LEU A 652 -5.56 30.00 -1.64
N PRO A 653 -5.66 29.21 -0.55
CA PRO A 653 -5.42 29.69 0.82
C PRO A 653 -3.91 29.87 1.16
N VAL A 654 -3.07 30.20 0.17
CA VAL A 654 -1.60 30.29 0.32
C VAL A 654 -1.00 31.46 -0.47
N GLY A 655 -0.11 32.21 0.18
CA GLY A 655 0.70 33.27 -0.42
C GLY A 655 2.15 32.85 -0.63
N PHE A 656 2.84 33.51 -1.58
CA PHE A 656 4.22 33.25 -1.92
C PHE A 656 5.12 34.39 -1.45
N LEU A 657 6.30 34.05 -0.92
CA LEU A 657 7.36 34.99 -0.51
C LEU A 657 8.65 34.63 -1.28
N PRO A 658 9.60 35.56 -1.49
CA PRO A 658 10.88 35.24 -2.14
C PRO A 658 11.66 34.12 -1.44
N ASP A 659 11.51 34.02 -0.12
CA ASP A 659 12.22 33.15 0.81
C ASP A 659 11.31 32.12 1.51
N GLY A 660 10.07 31.93 1.02
CA GLY A 660 9.12 30.99 1.63
C GLY A 660 7.66 31.21 1.22
N PHE A 661 6.74 31.02 2.16
CA PHE A 661 5.29 30.99 1.93
C PHE A 661 4.50 31.61 3.08
N VAL A 662 3.25 32.00 2.82
CA VAL A 662 2.26 32.41 3.84
C VAL A 662 1.09 31.44 3.83
N LEU A 663 0.78 30.81 4.95
CA LEU A 663 -0.36 29.89 5.10
C LEU A 663 -1.12 30.27 6.37
N GLY A 664 -2.45 30.47 6.26
CA GLY A 664 -3.28 30.90 7.40
C GLY A 664 -2.88 32.27 8.00
N GLY A 665 -2.16 33.11 7.26
CA GLY A 665 -1.58 34.36 7.73
C GLY A 665 -0.21 34.21 8.42
N VAL A 666 0.26 32.99 8.68
CA VAL A 666 1.60 32.72 9.24
C VAL A 666 2.62 32.64 8.10
N ALA A 667 3.73 33.37 8.24
CA ALA A 667 4.84 33.38 7.27
C ALA A 667 5.91 32.35 7.65
N TYR A 668 6.11 31.35 6.80
CA TYR A 668 7.15 30.34 6.91
C TYR A 668 8.30 30.73 5.99
N ARG A 669 9.49 30.97 6.58
CA ARG A 669 10.68 31.53 5.91
C ARG A 669 11.93 30.78 6.34
N GLY A 670 12.91 30.65 5.46
CA GLY A 670 14.19 30.02 5.77
C GLY A 670 14.94 29.46 4.55
N PRO A 671 16.09 28.82 4.75
CA PRO A 671 16.75 28.07 3.69
C PRO A 671 15.86 26.91 3.25
N ASN A 672 15.75 26.73 1.93
CA ASN A 672 15.20 25.54 1.28
C ASN A 672 13.80 25.12 1.76
N VAL A 673 12.98 26.12 2.12
CA VAL A 673 11.57 25.93 2.48
C VAL A 673 10.81 25.47 1.23
N GLY A 674 9.91 24.51 1.40
CA GLY A 674 9.02 24.02 0.36
C GLY A 674 7.59 23.84 0.84
N LEU A 675 6.68 23.78 -0.12
CA LEU A 675 5.24 23.67 0.06
C LEU A 675 4.73 22.49 -0.76
N LYS A 676 3.86 21.67 -0.16
CA LYS A 676 2.92 20.80 -0.85
C LYS A 676 1.51 21.16 -0.39
N LEU A 677 0.56 21.30 -1.33
CA LEU A 677 -0.83 21.64 -1.02
C LEU A 677 -1.75 21.08 -2.11
N CYS A 678 -2.87 20.45 -1.74
CA CYS A 678 -3.98 20.14 -2.66
C CYS A 678 -5.23 20.96 -2.32
N HIS A 679 -5.96 21.39 -3.35
CA HIS A 679 -7.20 22.17 -3.24
C HIS A 679 -8.06 21.95 -4.49
N PRO A 680 -9.39 22.19 -4.46
CA PRO A 680 -10.18 22.31 -5.67
C PRO A 680 -9.58 23.34 -6.65
N ASN A 681 -9.54 22.99 -7.94
CA ASN A 681 -9.05 23.86 -8.99
C ASN A 681 -10.09 24.95 -9.31
N PRO A 682 -9.79 26.26 -9.19
CA PRO A 682 -10.76 27.32 -9.51
C PRO A 682 -11.19 27.35 -10.98
N LEU A 683 -10.43 26.71 -11.88
CA LEU A 683 -10.76 26.56 -13.29
C LEU A 683 -11.58 25.28 -13.59
N ALA A 684 -11.65 24.35 -12.62
CA ALA A 684 -12.36 23.08 -12.73
C ALA A 684 -12.71 22.55 -11.32
N PRO A 685 -13.75 23.09 -10.63
CA PRO A 685 -13.95 22.85 -9.19
C PRO A 685 -14.11 21.39 -8.76
N GLN A 686 -14.47 20.50 -9.68
CA GLN A 686 -14.59 19.06 -9.46
C GLN A 686 -13.31 18.27 -9.80
N ARG A 687 -12.16 18.96 -9.85
CA ARG A 687 -10.79 18.41 -9.97
C ARG A 687 -9.85 19.15 -9.02
N TYR A 688 -8.72 18.53 -8.71
CA TYR A 688 -7.69 19.15 -7.90
C TYR A 688 -6.75 20.04 -8.71
N VAL A 689 -6.26 21.09 -8.05
CA VAL A 689 -4.90 21.57 -8.24
C VAL A 689 -4.05 21.12 -7.04
N ALA A 690 -2.89 20.56 -7.32
CA ALA A 690 -1.84 20.33 -6.35
C ALA A 690 -0.65 21.25 -6.67
N VAL A 691 -0.19 22.01 -5.67
CA VAL A 691 0.92 22.96 -5.78
C VAL A 691 2.12 22.38 -5.04
N LEU A 692 3.21 22.15 -5.77
CA LEU A 692 4.43 21.55 -5.25
C LEU A 692 5.61 22.48 -5.55
N SER A 693 6.03 23.23 -4.54
CA SER A 693 6.84 24.44 -4.71
C SER A 693 7.98 24.53 -3.71
N GLY A 694 8.99 25.31 -4.06
CA GLY A 694 10.16 25.66 -3.27
C GLY A 694 10.38 27.17 -3.23
N SER A 695 11.09 27.67 -2.21
CA SER A 695 11.71 29.00 -2.27
C SER A 695 13.01 28.97 -3.08
N THR A 696 13.76 27.86 -3.02
CA THR A 696 15.05 27.67 -3.70
C THR A 696 15.06 26.42 -4.59
N PRO A 697 15.98 26.33 -5.58
CA PRO A 697 16.18 25.11 -6.37
C PRO A 697 16.37 23.86 -5.51
N GLU A 698 17.09 24.02 -4.40
CA GLU A 698 17.40 23.02 -3.39
C GLU A 698 16.15 22.44 -2.70
N SER A 699 15.08 23.24 -2.52
CA SER A 699 13.80 22.78 -1.95
C SER A 699 13.18 21.62 -2.73
N TYR A 700 13.35 21.58 -4.06
CA TYR A 700 12.76 20.57 -4.93
C TYR A 700 13.47 19.21 -4.86
N PHE A 701 14.72 19.18 -4.37
CA PHE A 701 15.55 17.98 -4.39
C PHE A 701 14.95 16.84 -3.56
N GLU A 702 14.73 15.70 -4.21
CA GLU A 702 14.10 14.49 -3.64
C GLU A 702 12.72 14.78 -2.97
N MET A 703 12.03 15.88 -3.31
CA MET A 703 10.80 16.35 -2.63
C MET A 703 9.68 15.30 -2.51
N HIS A 704 9.55 14.40 -3.49
CA HIS A 704 8.61 13.26 -3.42
C HIS A 704 9.15 12.10 -2.59
N LEU A 705 10.42 11.75 -2.77
CA LEU A 705 11.06 10.63 -2.10
C LEU A 705 11.27 10.88 -0.59
N ARG A 706 11.47 12.14 -0.19
CA ARG A 706 11.87 12.47 1.19
C ARG A 706 10.71 12.64 2.18
N LEU A 707 9.44 12.59 1.75
CA LEU A 707 8.26 12.89 2.57
C LEU A 707 7.14 11.84 2.41
N GLY A 708 6.72 11.20 3.50
CA GLY A 708 5.55 10.30 3.54
C GLY A 708 5.74 8.99 4.31
N ASN A 709 6.96 8.67 4.74
CA ASN A 709 7.34 7.36 5.33
C ASN A 709 6.94 7.22 6.81
N TRP A 710 5.75 7.68 7.18
CA TRP A 710 5.32 7.91 8.57
C TRP A 710 5.05 6.64 9.36
N PHE A 711 4.73 5.55 8.69
CA PHE A 711 4.17 4.32 9.28
C PHE A 711 5.02 3.07 9.06
N ASP A 712 6.28 3.23 8.66
CA ASP A 712 7.29 2.16 8.59
C ASP A 712 6.91 0.93 7.72
N TRP A 713 5.94 1.05 6.79
CA TRP A 713 5.53 -0.03 5.88
C TRP A 713 5.70 0.38 4.41
N ILE A 714 6.30 -0.50 3.61
CA ILE A 714 6.66 -0.27 2.19
C ILE A 714 5.46 0.07 1.28
N CYS A 715 4.24 -0.30 1.66
CA CYS A 715 3.00 0.05 0.95
C CYS A 715 2.50 1.47 1.26
N PHE A 716 3.07 2.14 2.27
CA PHE A 716 2.75 3.51 2.68
C PHE A 716 3.93 4.48 2.53
N ASP A 717 5.14 4.00 2.22
CA ASP A 717 6.27 4.83 1.80
C ASP A 717 5.85 5.86 0.73
N TYR A 718 6.32 7.11 0.87
CA TYR A 718 6.09 8.24 -0.02
C TYR A 718 4.63 8.73 -0.13
N ARG A 719 3.70 8.20 0.67
CA ARG A 719 2.28 8.61 0.67
C ARG A 719 2.09 10.02 1.24
N GLN A 720 1.32 10.86 0.55
CA GLN A 720 1.07 12.24 0.97
C GLN A 720 -0.17 12.31 1.89
N HIS A 721 0.06 12.03 3.18
CA HIS A 721 -0.96 11.84 4.22
C HIS A 721 -1.69 13.11 4.73
N PHE A 722 -1.59 14.24 4.02
CA PHE A 722 -2.06 15.56 4.46
C PHE A 722 -2.68 16.34 3.29
N ASP A 723 -3.54 17.33 3.54
CA ASP A 723 -3.98 18.25 2.47
C ASP A 723 -2.88 19.27 2.14
N PHE A 724 -2.13 19.72 3.15
CA PHE A 724 -1.01 20.64 3.00
C PHE A 724 0.15 20.31 3.95
N ALA A 725 1.36 20.66 3.54
CA ALA A 725 2.58 20.65 4.35
C ALA A 725 3.57 21.73 3.89
N VAL A 726 4.17 22.42 4.86
CA VAL A 726 5.34 23.27 4.68
C VAL A 726 6.53 22.55 5.31
N PHE A 727 7.57 22.34 4.52
CA PHE A 727 8.77 21.58 4.90
C PHE A 727 10.03 22.42 4.68
N ASP A 728 11.14 21.95 5.22
CA ASP A 728 12.47 22.56 5.11
C ASP A 728 13.56 21.48 5.20
N ASP A 729 14.80 21.90 5.41
CA ASP A 729 15.94 21.00 5.56
C ASP A 729 16.00 20.27 6.92
N LEU A 730 15.27 20.70 7.94
CA LEU A 730 15.17 20.00 9.24
C LEU A 730 14.09 18.90 9.24
N THR A 731 13.21 18.93 8.24
CA THR A 731 12.16 17.94 8.02
C THR A 731 12.77 16.57 7.63
N THR A 732 12.19 15.47 8.13
CA THR A 732 12.50 14.09 7.69
C THR A 732 11.24 13.30 7.34
N GLY A 733 11.40 12.29 6.50
CA GLY A 733 10.28 11.51 5.96
C GLY A 733 9.53 10.65 6.97
N ARG A 734 10.13 10.33 8.14
CA ARG A 734 9.52 9.50 9.20
C ARG A 734 8.60 10.27 10.15
N HIS A 735 8.90 11.56 10.38
CA HIS A 735 8.28 12.37 11.45
C HIS A 735 7.56 13.61 10.92
N PRO A 736 6.21 13.61 10.80
CA PRO A 736 5.44 14.82 10.52
C PRO A 736 5.68 15.93 11.56
N GLU A 737 6.02 15.57 12.80
CA GLU A 737 6.44 16.49 13.85
C GLU A 737 7.62 17.39 13.45
N SER A 738 8.42 16.99 12.46
CA SER A 738 9.58 17.73 11.98
C SER A 738 9.32 18.70 10.83
N MET A 739 8.13 18.66 10.22
CA MET A 739 7.68 19.66 9.25
C MET A 739 7.60 21.05 9.91
N ALA A 740 7.63 22.13 9.13
CA ALA A 740 7.42 23.47 9.67
C ALA A 740 5.94 23.65 10.08
N ALA A 741 5.03 23.18 9.23
CA ALA A 741 3.62 22.95 9.55
C ALA A 741 3.02 21.92 8.58
N TRP A 742 1.94 21.25 8.96
CA TRP A 742 1.14 20.40 8.06
C TRP A 742 -0.31 20.30 8.53
N GLY A 743 -1.21 19.74 7.73
CA GLY A 743 -2.59 19.58 8.17
C GLY A 743 -3.62 19.29 7.08
N PHE A 744 -4.87 19.56 7.44
CA PHE A 744 -6.06 19.32 6.63
C PHE A 744 -6.96 20.56 6.62
N PHE A 745 -7.67 20.78 5.51
CA PHE A 745 -8.76 21.73 5.46
C PHE A 745 -10.07 21.09 5.95
N GLY A 746 -11.00 21.93 6.44
CA GLY A 746 -12.35 21.51 6.80
C GLY A 746 -13.23 21.13 5.61
N GLU A 747 -14.51 20.84 5.88
CA GLU A 747 -15.45 20.34 4.86
C GLU A 747 -15.79 21.37 3.78
N ARG A 748 -15.50 22.65 3.98
CA ARG A 748 -15.65 23.74 3.00
C ARG A 748 -14.28 24.30 2.58
N TRP A 749 -13.24 23.47 2.68
CA TRP A 749 -11.84 23.82 2.41
C TRP A 749 -11.28 24.97 3.27
N GLU A 750 -11.91 25.26 4.39
CA GLU A 750 -11.46 26.29 5.32
C GLU A 750 -10.25 25.82 6.16
N LEU A 751 -9.26 26.70 6.36
CA LEU A 751 -8.17 26.47 7.31
C LEU A 751 -8.73 26.52 8.74
N ARG A 752 -8.39 25.51 9.56
CA ARG A 752 -8.86 25.38 10.93
C ARG A 752 -7.71 25.12 11.90
N PRO A 753 -7.65 25.82 13.06
CA PRO A 753 -6.63 25.57 14.07
C PRO A 753 -6.63 24.12 14.62
N ASP A 754 -7.79 23.44 14.66
CA ASP A 754 -7.86 22.04 15.12
C ASP A 754 -7.45 20.99 14.06
N LEU A 755 -7.06 21.43 12.86
CA LEU A 755 -6.55 20.61 11.77
C LEU A 755 -5.17 21.08 11.25
N LEU A 756 -4.56 22.07 11.92
CA LEU A 756 -3.23 22.62 11.61
C LEU A 756 -2.23 22.16 12.70
N PHE A 757 -1.15 21.50 12.27
CA PHE A 757 -0.13 20.93 13.13
C PHE A 757 1.21 21.60 12.86
N GLU A 758 1.65 22.48 13.77
CA GLU A 758 2.96 23.13 13.69
C GLU A 758 4.10 22.19 14.10
N GLY A 759 5.32 22.47 13.63
CA GLY A 759 6.51 21.68 13.92
C GLY A 759 6.85 21.62 15.41
N VAL A 760 6.96 20.41 15.95
CA VAL A 760 7.20 20.18 17.38
C VAL A 760 8.67 20.49 17.70
N PRO A 761 9.00 21.38 18.65
CA PRO A 761 10.38 21.81 18.89
C PRO A 761 11.35 20.66 19.18
N ALA A 762 10.94 19.65 19.96
CA ALA A 762 11.75 18.47 20.26
C ALA A 762 12.09 17.60 19.02
N TYR A 763 11.33 17.73 17.92
CA TYR A 763 11.54 17.02 16.65
C TYR A 763 12.26 17.88 15.60
N ARG A 764 12.76 19.07 15.99
CA ARG A 764 13.48 20.01 15.12
C ARG A 764 14.78 20.53 15.76
N GLN A 765 14.80 20.68 17.09
CA GLN A 765 16.01 21.00 17.86
C GLN A 765 17.06 19.87 17.74
N GLY A 766 18.32 20.24 17.53
CA GLY A 766 19.44 19.29 17.44
C GLY A 766 19.52 18.47 16.15
N ARG A 767 18.57 18.64 15.21
CA ARG A 767 18.66 18.04 13.87
C ARG A 767 19.64 18.79 12.98
N LEU A 768 20.30 18.04 12.10
CA LEU A 768 21.18 18.54 11.06
C LEU A 768 20.35 18.90 9.81
N PRO A 769 20.55 20.06 9.17
CA PRO A 769 19.98 20.37 7.87
C PRO A 769 20.32 19.30 6.83
N ARG A 770 19.39 19.03 5.90
CA ARG A 770 19.61 18.10 4.78
C ARG A 770 20.83 18.52 3.97
N LYS A 771 21.82 17.63 3.89
CA LYS A 771 22.93 17.79 2.95
C LYS A 771 22.50 17.36 1.55
N LEU A 772 22.75 18.24 0.57
CA LEU A 772 22.58 17.97 -0.85
C LEU A 772 23.93 17.56 -1.47
N PRO A 773 23.93 16.82 -2.60
CA PRO A 773 25.16 16.56 -3.34
C PRO A 773 25.72 17.88 -3.88
N ALA A 774 26.92 18.25 -3.43
CA ALA A 774 27.62 19.45 -3.86
C ALA A 774 28.33 19.29 -5.21
N LEU A 775 28.56 18.05 -5.67
CA LEU A 775 29.41 17.72 -6.81
C LEU A 775 28.69 16.80 -7.81
N GLU A 776 28.53 17.29 -9.04
CA GLU A 776 28.15 16.50 -10.20
C GLU A 776 29.40 16.02 -10.94
N TRP A 777 29.54 14.69 -11.11
CA TRP A 777 30.71 14.07 -11.73
C TRP A 777 30.96 14.52 -13.17
N GLU A 778 29.89 14.73 -13.93
CA GLU A 778 29.98 15.18 -15.33
C GLU A 778 30.55 16.60 -15.41
N ARG A 779 30.18 17.49 -14.47
CA ARG A 779 30.75 18.85 -14.39
C ARG A 779 32.23 18.82 -13.99
N LEU A 780 32.61 17.96 -13.04
CA LEU A 780 34.01 17.77 -12.65
C LEU A 780 34.90 17.36 -13.83
N ARG A 781 34.42 16.48 -14.73
CA ARG A 781 35.15 16.16 -15.97
C ARG A 781 35.09 17.28 -17.00
N ALA A 782 33.91 17.85 -17.25
CA ALA A 782 33.69 18.83 -18.31
C ALA A 782 34.46 20.14 -18.08
N ALA A 783 34.74 20.49 -16.81
CA ALA A 783 35.57 21.64 -16.46
C ALA A 783 37.06 21.49 -16.85
N GLY A 784 37.52 20.28 -17.19
CA GLY A 784 38.94 20.01 -17.47
C GLY A 784 39.88 20.19 -16.27
N GLY A 785 39.33 20.40 -15.07
CA GLY A 785 40.08 20.62 -13.84
C GLY A 785 40.64 19.32 -13.26
N GLU A 786 41.67 19.46 -12.43
CA GLU A 786 42.25 18.32 -11.72
C GLU A 786 41.25 17.78 -10.67
N LEU A 787 41.07 16.46 -10.60
CA LEU A 787 40.20 15.84 -9.59
C LEU A 787 40.74 16.12 -8.17
N PRO A 788 39.86 16.47 -7.20
CA PRO A 788 40.27 16.66 -5.80
C PRO A 788 41.12 15.50 -5.26
N ALA A 789 42.12 15.81 -4.43
CA ALA A 789 42.97 14.80 -3.79
C ALA A 789 42.17 13.83 -2.89
N THR A 790 41.00 14.25 -2.42
CA THR A 790 40.02 13.41 -1.72
C THR A 790 38.62 13.93 -2.02
N ILE A 791 37.66 13.02 -2.21
CA ILE A 791 36.23 13.33 -2.38
C ILE A 791 35.41 12.40 -1.48
N HIS A 792 34.45 12.94 -0.73
CA HIS A 792 33.54 12.12 0.07
C HIS A 792 32.31 11.74 -0.74
N LEU A 793 31.79 10.54 -0.55
CA LEU A 793 30.61 10.06 -1.29
C LEU A 793 29.31 10.78 -0.89
N ASP A 794 29.30 11.48 0.25
CA ASP A 794 28.19 12.32 0.69
C ASP A 794 28.18 13.72 0.03
N ASP A 795 29.21 14.11 -0.72
CA ASP A 795 29.22 15.26 -1.62
C ASP A 795 28.72 14.91 -3.03
N LEU A 796 28.72 13.62 -3.40
CA LEU A 796 28.42 13.15 -4.75
C LEU A 796 26.95 12.76 -4.93
N GLN A 797 26.43 12.97 -6.13
CA GLN A 797 25.25 12.25 -6.59
C GLN A 797 25.68 10.87 -7.13
N PRO A 798 25.12 9.74 -6.63
CA PRO A 798 25.40 8.43 -7.20
C PRO A 798 24.83 8.31 -8.63
N LEU A 799 25.54 7.58 -9.49
CA LEU A 799 25.09 7.21 -10.85
C LEU A 799 23.83 6.35 -10.80
N LYS A 800 23.70 5.54 -9.74
CA LYS A 800 22.54 4.71 -9.48
C LYS A 800 22.35 4.53 -7.97
N ALA A 801 21.10 4.61 -7.51
CA ALA A 801 20.72 4.24 -6.15
C ALA A 801 19.47 3.36 -6.20
N ASP A 802 19.60 2.10 -5.76
CA ASP A 802 18.48 1.17 -5.56
C ASP A 802 18.17 1.07 -4.07
N PHE A 803 16.91 1.25 -3.68
CA PHE A 803 16.43 1.07 -2.30
C PHE A 803 15.25 0.08 -2.30
N ALA A 804 15.15 -0.75 -1.26
CA ALA A 804 13.93 -1.53 -1.05
C ALA A 804 12.86 -0.75 -0.27
N LYS A 805 13.26 0.20 0.59
CA LYS A 805 12.38 1.04 1.41
C LYS A 805 13.11 2.33 1.77
N GLU A 806 12.40 3.45 1.83
CA GLU A 806 12.94 4.80 2.07
C GLU A 806 14.05 5.23 1.09
N TYR A 807 14.71 6.35 1.41
CA TYR A 807 15.58 7.13 0.54
C TYR A 807 16.99 7.29 1.14
N LEU A 808 17.90 7.99 0.44
CA LEU A 808 19.26 8.29 0.90
C LEU A 808 19.32 9.56 1.76
N GLU A 809 19.95 9.46 2.92
CA GLU A 809 20.48 10.61 3.66
C GLU A 809 22.00 10.71 3.50
N ARG A 810 22.48 11.96 3.57
CA ARG A 810 23.88 12.38 3.48
C ARG A 810 24.19 13.14 4.77
N ASN A 811 25.35 12.93 5.39
CA ASN A 811 25.83 13.48 6.68
C ASN A 811 24.96 13.28 7.95
N ARG A 812 23.75 12.73 7.82
CA ARG A 812 22.78 12.55 8.91
C ARG A 812 22.02 11.22 8.80
N THR A 813 21.37 10.80 9.87
CA THR A 813 20.48 9.63 9.90
C THR A 813 19.15 9.91 9.20
N LEU A 814 18.31 8.89 9.00
CA LEU A 814 16.93 9.05 8.53
C LEU A 814 16.02 9.81 9.53
N GLU A 815 16.49 10.03 10.76
CA GLU A 815 15.87 10.93 11.74
C GLU A 815 16.48 12.35 11.76
N GLY A 816 17.43 12.65 10.86
CA GLY A 816 18.10 13.94 10.79
C GLY A 816 19.07 14.20 11.95
N THR A 817 19.40 13.20 12.76
CA THR A 817 20.44 13.27 13.79
C THR A 817 21.82 13.00 13.17
N ALA A 818 22.90 13.27 13.91
CA ALA A 818 24.25 12.92 13.45
C ALA A 818 24.41 11.40 13.30
N LEU A 819 25.25 10.98 12.35
CA LEU A 819 25.58 9.57 12.13
C LEU A 819 26.28 8.99 13.36
N VAL A 820 25.83 7.82 13.83
CA VAL A 820 26.46 7.09 14.95
C VAL A 820 26.67 5.64 14.55
N LEU A 821 27.88 5.12 14.78
CA LEU A 821 28.24 3.71 14.61
C LEU A 821 29.17 3.28 15.75
N GLY A 822 28.83 2.20 16.46
CA GLY A 822 29.64 1.68 17.57
C GLY A 822 29.82 2.68 18.74
N GLY A 823 28.90 3.64 18.89
CA GLY A 823 29.01 4.75 19.85
C GLY A 823 29.86 5.94 19.38
N GLU A 824 30.58 5.82 18.26
CA GLU A 824 31.33 6.91 17.65
C GLU A 824 30.42 7.77 16.76
N ARG A 825 30.54 9.10 16.85
CA ARG A 825 29.77 10.07 16.06
C ARG A 825 30.56 10.53 14.83
N PHE A 826 29.91 10.60 13.68
CA PHE A 826 30.50 11.01 12.40
C PHE A 826 29.80 12.22 11.80
N GLU A 827 30.58 13.11 11.20
CA GLU A 827 30.09 14.32 10.51
C GLU A 827 29.87 14.11 9.00
N ARG A 828 30.39 13.02 8.45
CA ARG A 828 30.42 12.71 7.00
C ARG A 828 29.95 11.28 6.77
N GLY A 829 29.26 11.05 5.66
CA GLY A 829 28.87 9.70 5.22
C GLY A 829 27.45 9.59 4.69
N LEU A 830 27.04 8.37 4.38
CA LEU A 830 25.74 8.00 3.81
C LEU A 830 24.92 7.19 4.80
N CYS A 831 23.59 7.36 4.80
CA CYS A 831 22.66 6.56 5.60
C CYS A 831 21.40 6.21 4.78
N ALA A 832 21.00 4.94 4.79
CA ALA A 832 19.79 4.46 4.12
C ALA A 832 19.30 3.15 4.77
N ARG A 833 18.01 2.82 4.63
CA ARG A 833 17.49 1.51 5.07
C ARG A 833 17.89 0.41 4.08
N PHE A 834 18.39 -0.72 4.60
CA PHE A 834 18.84 -1.85 3.77
C PHE A 834 17.75 -2.92 3.62
N PRO A 835 17.68 -3.68 2.51
CA PRO A 835 18.65 -3.75 1.41
C PRO A 835 18.68 -2.50 0.51
N CYS A 836 19.89 -2.06 0.16
CA CYS A 836 20.15 -0.86 -0.65
C CYS A 836 21.49 -0.98 -1.41
N THR A 837 21.60 -0.31 -2.56
CA THR A 837 22.80 -0.30 -3.42
C THR A 837 23.08 1.09 -3.97
N PHE A 838 24.33 1.56 -3.91
CA PHE A 838 24.77 2.86 -4.45
C PHE A 838 25.97 2.68 -5.37
N THR A 839 25.87 3.13 -6.62
CA THR A 839 26.97 3.12 -7.59
C THR A 839 27.50 4.54 -7.78
N PHE A 840 28.78 4.74 -7.50
CA PHE A 840 29.52 5.98 -7.69
C PHE A 840 30.58 5.82 -8.78
N PRO A 841 30.97 6.89 -9.49
CA PRO A 841 32.15 6.87 -10.34
C PRO A 841 33.42 6.97 -9.48
N CYS A 842 34.48 6.26 -9.86
CA CYS A 842 35.77 6.26 -9.14
C CYS A 842 37.00 6.47 -10.03
N GLU A 843 36.84 6.58 -11.36
CA GLU A 843 37.95 6.77 -12.30
C GLU A 843 38.82 7.98 -11.92
N GLY A 844 40.12 7.75 -11.72
CA GLY A 844 41.09 8.76 -11.31
C GLY A 844 41.41 8.79 -9.81
N TYR A 845 40.74 7.97 -8.98
CA TYR A 845 41.08 7.74 -7.58
C TYR A 845 41.73 6.35 -7.40
N ALA A 846 42.62 6.22 -6.41
CA ALA A 846 43.35 4.98 -6.13
C ALA A 846 42.80 4.19 -4.92
N ARG A 847 42.06 4.83 -4.01
CA ARG A 847 41.64 4.17 -2.75
C ARG A 847 40.28 4.65 -2.23
N LEU A 848 39.39 3.73 -1.88
CA LEU A 848 38.15 3.99 -1.12
C LEU A 848 38.38 3.61 0.35
N THR A 849 37.98 4.48 1.27
CA THR A 849 37.93 4.20 2.72
C THR A 849 36.56 4.54 3.29
N ALA A 850 36.09 3.75 4.27
CA ALA A 850 34.87 4.02 5.04
C ALA A 850 34.83 3.24 6.37
N LYS A 851 33.99 3.65 7.32
CA LYS A 851 33.46 2.79 8.40
C LYS A 851 32.03 2.39 8.08
N ALA A 852 31.67 1.11 8.19
CA ALA A 852 30.38 0.58 7.74
C ALA A 852 29.67 -0.27 8.80
N GLY A 853 28.36 -0.08 9.00
CA GLY A 853 27.59 -0.86 9.95
C GLY A 853 26.09 -0.52 10.00
N ILE A 854 25.34 -1.29 10.78
CA ILE A 854 23.91 -1.03 11.06
C ILE A 854 23.78 0.08 12.11
N GLU A 855 22.80 0.96 11.93
CA GLU A 855 22.46 2.02 12.89
C GLU A 855 21.91 1.43 14.20
N TRP A 856 22.65 1.67 15.28
CA TRP A 856 22.20 1.55 16.65
C TRP A 856 22.96 2.56 17.52
N ASP A 857 22.24 3.19 18.44
CA ASP A 857 22.72 4.23 19.37
C ASP A 857 23.25 3.65 20.69
N GLY A 858 23.18 2.32 20.86
CA GLY A 858 23.57 1.61 22.08
C GLY A 858 22.53 1.66 23.22
N VAL A 859 21.40 2.36 23.04
CA VAL A 859 20.41 2.63 24.12
C VAL A 859 18.95 2.41 23.72
N SER A 860 18.61 2.52 22.44
CA SER A 860 17.28 2.19 21.92
C SER A 860 16.98 0.70 22.12
N GLU A 861 15.85 0.41 22.77
CA GLU A 861 15.30 -0.93 22.83
C GLU A 861 14.92 -1.42 21.42
N LEU A 862 15.20 -2.69 21.14
CA LEU A 862 14.90 -3.32 19.86
C LEU A 862 13.81 -4.37 20.07
N SER A 863 12.86 -4.45 19.14
CA SER A 863 11.88 -5.53 19.13
C SER A 863 12.58 -6.88 18.99
N GLY A 864 12.05 -7.91 19.68
CA GLY A 864 12.63 -9.26 19.64
C GLY A 864 12.79 -9.82 18.22
N ASP A 865 11.84 -9.48 17.33
CA ASP A 865 11.90 -9.81 15.91
C ASP A 865 13.08 -9.12 15.18
N ARG A 866 13.31 -7.81 15.37
CA ARG A 866 14.48 -7.14 14.79
C ARG A 866 15.76 -7.70 15.42
N ALA A 867 15.78 -7.88 16.73
CA ALA A 867 16.94 -8.38 17.47
C ALA A 867 17.36 -9.82 17.11
N ALA A 868 16.47 -10.61 16.48
CA ALA A 868 16.72 -11.99 16.06
C ALA A 868 16.67 -12.21 14.52
N GLY A 869 16.26 -11.20 13.74
CA GLY A 869 16.04 -11.31 12.28
C GLY A 869 16.64 -10.19 11.43
N GLU A 870 17.35 -9.24 12.06
CA GLU A 870 18.16 -8.24 11.37
C GLU A 870 19.60 -8.74 11.18
N GLU A 871 20.02 -8.85 9.93
CA GLU A 871 21.35 -9.32 9.55
C GLU A 871 21.74 -8.71 8.19
N ALA A 872 22.96 -8.20 8.06
CA ALA A 872 23.46 -7.55 6.85
C ALA A 872 24.64 -8.30 6.21
N THR A 873 24.51 -8.59 4.92
CA THR A 873 25.61 -8.89 4.00
C THR A 873 26.09 -7.58 3.36
N VAL A 874 27.30 -7.16 3.69
CA VAL A 874 27.94 -5.92 3.20
C VAL A 874 28.90 -6.27 2.06
N ARG A 875 28.83 -5.53 0.95
CA ARG A 875 29.66 -5.78 -0.24
C ARG A 875 30.15 -4.50 -0.91
N VAL A 876 31.32 -4.60 -1.54
CA VAL A 876 31.84 -3.59 -2.46
C VAL A 876 32.19 -4.27 -3.79
N LEU A 877 31.77 -3.65 -4.90
CA LEU A 877 32.03 -4.13 -6.25
C LEU A 877 32.73 -3.04 -7.07
N LEU A 878 33.70 -3.40 -7.90
CA LEU A 878 34.44 -2.50 -8.81
C LEU A 878 34.19 -2.91 -10.25
N ASP A 879 33.65 -1.99 -11.05
CA ASP A 879 33.05 -2.27 -12.36
C ASP A 879 32.28 -3.59 -12.37
N ASP A 880 31.35 -3.68 -11.42
CA ASP A 880 30.44 -4.78 -11.19
C ASP A 880 31.11 -6.10 -10.70
N ARG A 881 32.43 -6.20 -10.59
CA ARG A 881 33.12 -7.33 -9.93
C ARG A 881 33.12 -7.18 -8.41
N GLU A 882 32.57 -8.15 -7.67
CA GLU A 882 32.67 -8.22 -6.20
C GLU A 882 34.14 -8.32 -5.75
N VAL A 883 34.60 -7.38 -4.91
CA VAL A 883 35.98 -7.33 -4.37
C VAL A 883 36.03 -7.37 -2.84
N PHE A 884 34.93 -7.01 -2.17
CA PHE A 884 34.79 -7.11 -0.72
C PHE A 884 33.44 -7.72 -0.36
N ARG A 885 33.44 -8.56 0.68
CA ARG A 885 32.25 -9.18 1.25
C ARG A 885 32.45 -9.38 2.75
N ALA A 886 31.44 -9.01 3.54
CA ALA A 886 31.31 -9.38 4.94
C ALA A 886 29.87 -9.84 5.17
N GLU A 887 29.69 -11.06 5.69
CA GLU A 887 28.37 -11.68 5.91
C GLU A 887 27.98 -11.61 7.40
N GLU A 888 26.73 -12.00 7.71
CA GLU A 888 26.24 -12.20 9.09
C GLU A 888 26.43 -10.99 10.05
N ARG A 889 26.42 -9.75 9.53
CA ARG A 889 26.66 -8.53 10.33
C ARG A 889 25.41 -8.07 11.06
N THR A 890 25.50 -7.87 12.37
CA THR A 890 24.39 -7.41 13.22
C THR A 890 24.63 -5.99 13.74
N TYR A 891 23.62 -5.39 14.38
CA TYR A 891 23.75 -4.11 15.10
C TYR A 891 24.67 -4.19 16.35
N ARG A 892 25.07 -5.39 16.78
CA ARG A 892 25.96 -5.60 17.93
C ARG A 892 27.44 -5.64 17.52
N ASP A 893 27.71 -5.79 16.24
CA ASP A 893 29.04 -5.93 15.71
C ASP A 893 29.81 -4.60 15.72
N PRO A 894 31.14 -4.62 15.90
CA PRO A 894 31.96 -3.44 15.70
C PRO A 894 31.86 -2.97 14.23
N PRO A 895 31.90 -1.65 13.97
CA PRO A 895 31.89 -1.10 12.62
C PRO A 895 33.02 -1.68 11.76
N LEU A 896 32.68 -2.14 10.56
CA LEU A 896 33.64 -2.64 9.58
C LEU A 896 34.52 -1.48 9.09
N ALA A 897 35.84 -1.65 9.16
CA ALA A 897 36.75 -0.84 8.37
C ALA A 897 36.72 -1.33 6.91
N ILE A 898 36.40 -0.44 5.98
CA ILE A 898 36.42 -0.68 4.54
C ILE A 898 37.62 0.08 3.98
N ASP A 899 38.50 -0.63 3.27
CA ASP A 899 39.70 -0.10 2.65
C ASP A 899 39.97 -0.88 1.35
N ILE A 900 39.79 -0.22 0.20
CA ILE A 900 39.67 -0.86 -1.11
C ILE A 900 40.52 -0.11 -2.14
N ASP A 901 41.40 -0.83 -2.84
CA ASP A 901 42.12 -0.33 -4.01
C ASP A 901 41.14 -0.10 -5.18
N LEU A 902 41.15 1.11 -5.73
CA LEU A 902 40.30 1.55 -6.86
C LEU A 902 41.07 1.57 -8.19
N THR A 903 42.37 1.22 -8.19
CA THR A 903 43.27 1.42 -9.33
C THR A 903 42.74 0.74 -10.61
N GLY A 904 42.42 1.56 -11.61
CA GLY A 904 41.89 1.12 -12.90
C GLY A 904 40.37 0.88 -12.94
N ALA A 905 39.66 0.99 -11.82
CA ALA A 905 38.21 0.91 -11.77
C ALA A 905 37.56 2.25 -12.17
N ARG A 906 36.46 2.19 -12.93
CA ARG A 906 35.66 3.34 -13.36
C ARG A 906 34.47 3.61 -12.45
N ARG A 907 33.88 2.56 -11.87
CA ARG A 907 32.74 2.64 -10.93
C ARG A 907 32.99 1.78 -9.71
N VAL A 908 32.54 2.27 -8.56
CA VAL A 908 32.45 1.51 -7.30
C VAL A 908 31.00 1.43 -6.85
N THR A 909 30.56 0.23 -6.49
CA THR A 909 29.20 -0.04 -6.01
C THR A 909 29.25 -0.52 -4.57
N LEU A 910 28.63 0.25 -3.67
CA LEU A 910 28.39 -0.12 -2.27
C LEU A 910 27.05 -0.84 -2.19
N ALA A 911 27.01 -2.07 -1.68
CA ALA A 911 25.79 -2.87 -1.60
C ALA A 911 25.59 -3.47 -0.21
N VAL A 912 24.36 -3.38 0.29
CA VAL A 912 23.94 -4.02 1.55
C VAL A 912 22.69 -4.85 1.27
N SER A 913 22.72 -6.11 1.67
CA SER A 913 21.61 -7.07 1.52
C SER A 913 21.39 -7.86 2.81
N GLY A 914 20.34 -8.67 2.90
CA GLY A 914 20.05 -9.51 4.08
C GLY A 914 18.88 -9.02 4.94
N GLY A 915 18.59 -9.78 6.00
CA GLY A 915 17.52 -9.52 6.96
C GLY A 915 16.13 -9.56 6.33
N ARG A 916 15.19 -8.82 6.90
CA ARG A 916 13.83 -8.65 6.35
C ARG A 916 13.56 -7.18 6.11
N VAL A 917 13.21 -6.81 4.87
CA VAL A 917 13.06 -5.42 4.38
C VAL A 917 12.25 -4.51 5.31
N TRP A 918 11.25 -5.06 6.01
CA TRP A 918 10.35 -4.33 6.92
C TRP A 918 10.80 -4.31 8.40
N LEU A 919 11.76 -5.15 8.80
CA LEU A 919 12.37 -5.17 10.14
C LEU A 919 13.68 -4.39 10.20
N ASN A 920 14.46 -4.42 9.11
CA ASN A 920 15.78 -3.83 9.02
C ASN A 920 15.76 -2.34 9.40
N GLY A 921 16.78 -1.89 10.13
CA GLY A 921 17.07 -0.49 10.41
C GLY A 921 17.85 0.18 9.27
N SER A 922 18.44 1.33 9.58
CA SER A 922 19.33 2.02 8.65
C SER A 922 20.72 1.35 8.65
N PHE A 923 21.42 1.41 7.54
CA PHE A 923 22.84 1.09 7.42
C PHE A 923 23.60 2.38 7.09
N ILE A 924 24.76 2.56 7.71
CA ILE A 924 25.60 3.76 7.61
C ILE A 924 26.93 3.42 6.96
N TRP A 925 27.36 4.25 6.01
CA TRP A 925 28.71 4.28 5.45
C TRP A 925 29.36 5.61 5.89
N ALA A 926 29.93 5.61 7.10
CA ALA A 926 30.53 6.76 7.75
C ALA A 926 31.92 7.08 7.19
N ASP A 927 32.22 8.37 7.07
CA ASP A 927 33.43 8.94 6.46
C ASP A 927 33.82 8.31 5.10
N ALA A 928 32.82 7.85 4.34
CA ALA A 928 33.02 7.16 3.08
C ALA A 928 33.60 8.12 2.02
N LYS A 929 34.84 7.88 1.59
CA LYS A 929 35.61 8.79 0.73
C LYS A 929 36.62 8.07 -0.16
N MET A 930 36.88 8.65 -1.32
CA MET A 930 37.90 8.20 -2.27
C MET A 930 39.07 9.17 -2.27
N ALA A 931 40.29 8.65 -2.32
CA ALA A 931 41.55 9.40 -2.38
C ALA A 931 42.36 9.00 -3.63
N ARG A 932 43.15 9.95 -4.14
CA ARG A 932 44.02 9.79 -5.31
C ARG A 932 45.34 9.10 -4.97
#